data_AF-A0A7K3Y3A7-F1
#
_entry.id   AF-A0A7K3Y3A7-F1
#
_cell.length_a   1.000
_cell.length_b   1.000
_cell.length_c   1.000
_cell.angle_alpha   90.00
_cell.angle_beta   90.00
_cell.angle_gamma   90.00
#
_symmetry.space_group_name_H-M   'P 1'
#
loop_
_entity.id
_entity.type
_entity.pdbx_description
1 polymer ?
#
loop_
_entity_poly.entity_id
_entity_poly.type
_entity_poly.pdbx_seq_one_letter_code
_entity_poly.pdbx_strand_id
1 'polypeptide(L)'
;MDGKPQMNQKIISAVSSGDPREVEKVALDIAETRTRKEKRSLYEQMNAALIEAAFEENQPELLGQLVEVTKEEVFDLIRRITGLYRETRDETWFLTIFALIDKLDRKSHQSDILAEVSRDLVQAGVDTGDIHYIWKGEEAFNQISIRKYRSAILSDIIPLFIQYGQKYQSVDIMQHALQTLSEISDISRQSQLHADVARAIAATGIEMGDIHLVISSILSATEIDQKIRRTNSITDIVDATWRSPLKKEIVDIEKIVDYISRIPEERLTEVLAILTEHLLDRQRDKKDVYARLLRLDDEKLWAGQTLVLELLKKAERSGDRWYLDKAFEFNARSMVETQLPIEEIVLSGIAVVEKSGNPTILLDVAPLIDESCDVAKAAHLYRQITDALSRMGDFYHAIEVMKKASATTQRINAQFFDTSVRLIKDGIKRDEIGLVRENILATLDTDIIDSLIHQAVTDFCKDYTFGEIVGHTSAIKELVRLHQAQDTLLFECNNILIGRGFIRQEDPSDLVNLVNQIEDQTLREQAIMAIVVEMARIGVARKDRDLLRRATALTCEIMDQQARAEALGGVVDQTAILAVEDGDLELLHGMRVLSASLLEPDHCLFAMGKVIHGLIMYGIEQLSLQALDEATQILAQITDPSLQRHLVDPLIEGYIRVGSLQAADHLSRGGARVFEGMMEPFTIAFDLLKALTPHEEISIRIASYIDIMLEYTQVYASPIFAIPMALLSLEIEDKYERTAMIQRILTFFTEYVREFDLTDPYEVMSHLLESIAGATETPQVLELMYRLFEYTGDIYSRYSGMYRIVGAYTALGNEERAEEIVERLHETIGAIADPSIHTIMLSDLVGLMAGIDHTAARDYLVEAQGMLRFIGPEREAFVRKNLIYAARNLNAANRLEENVDWAVEQVSRIEDPVEYVDALAAVFDMVSEPIQRKEILSAMCYTVVSIPSPYVRLSMLFDVTRFAETYGDEEEIDELLKGMERTAEKIQIPFVTAMTRQRMARLLFSFYRKTGRLAVQQRAIDVVSSINDDRIRYSMMVQLEQAMPQSWKNTVFGKILDCREKIRRGEYTTKDMMTLDRAIRSAPDRARRSIYYTELFLMARNAGQHELAERMLDSALGEAKIIRPLSRRAFALGDMACRIYAEHYTDRSREVLDMAVSEALNIRDTDIRDRVYDELDMSIQVVQEHWL
;
A
#
# COMPACT_ATOMS: atom_id res chain seq x y z
N MET A 1 -17.32 46.92 42.82
CA MET A 1 -16.48 45.78 43.22
C MET A 1 -15.97 46.04 44.64
N ASP A 2 -16.83 45.89 45.66
CA ASP A 2 -16.44 46.11 47.08
C ASP A 2 -16.88 44.98 48.04
N GLY A 3 -17.27 43.80 47.53
CA GLY A 3 -17.81 42.70 48.36
C GLY A 3 -16.91 41.47 48.58
N LYS A 4 -15.87 41.26 47.76
CA LYS A 4 -15.05 40.03 47.81
C LYS A 4 -14.10 39.88 49.00
N PRO A 5 -13.45 40.94 49.53
CA PRO A 5 -12.52 40.79 50.66
C PRO A 5 -13.20 40.48 52.01
N GLN A 6 -14.46 40.88 52.21
CA GLN A 6 -15.17 40.77 53.50
C GLN A 6 -15.70 39.35 53.78
N MET A 7 -16.16 38.62 52.77
CA MET A 7 -16.74 37.28 52.98
C MET A 7 -15.67 36.23 53.31
N ASN A 8 -14.50 36.32 52.67
CA ASN A 8 -13.38 35.43 52.95
C ASN A 8 -12.82 35.61 54.37
N GLN A 9 -12.80 36.84 54.90
CA GLN A 9 -12.42 37.08 56.30
C GLN A 9 -13.44 36.52 57.29
N LYS A 10 -14.74 36.53 56.96
CA LYS A 10 -15.77 35.87 57.77
C LYS A 10 -15.63 34.34 57.77
N ILE A 11 -15.35 33.73 56.62
CA ILE A 11 -15.11 32.28 56.51
C ILE A 11 -13.93 31.87 57.39
N ILE A 12 -12.78 32.54 57.24
CA ILE A 12 -11.58 32.23 58.03
C ILE A 12 -11.82 32.44 59.53
N SER A 13 -12.52 33.53 59.91
CA SER A 13 -12.83 33.81 61.32
C SER A 13 -13.78 32.78 61.95
N ALA A 14 -14.78 32.29 61.20
CA ALA A 14 -15.75 31.31 61.69
C ALA A 14 -15.16 29.90 61.76
N VAL A 15 -14.25 29.55 60.84
CA VAL A 15 -13.53 28.27 60.90
C VAL A 15 -12.52 28.28 62.06
N SER A 16 -11.82 29.40 62.27
CA SER A 16 -10.84 29.54 63.37
C SER A 16 -11.47 29.60 64.76
N SER A 17 -12.78 29.89 64.88
CA SER A 17 -13.46 29.88 66.19
C SER A 17 -13.82 28.47 66.67
N GLY A 18 -13.80 27.49 65.77
CA GLY A 18 -14.14 26.09 66.06
C GLY A 18 -15.60 25.85 66.45
N ASP A 19 -16.48 26.86 66.34
CA ASP A 19 -17.92 26.72 66.64
C ASP A 19 -18.71 26.38 65.37
N PRO A 20 -19.29 25.16 65.25
CA PRO A 20 -20.08 24.74 64.09
C PRO A 20 -21.25 25.68 63.78
N ARG A 21 -21.80 26.38 64.79
CA ARG A 21 -22.93 27.30 64.62
C ARG A 21 -22.54 28.61 63.94
N GLU A 22 -21.29 29.03 64.09
CA GLU A 22 -20.77 30.20 63.37
C GLU A 22 -20.50 29.88 61.91
N VAL A 23 -20.00 28.67 61.63
CA VAL A 23 -19.82 28.14 60.27
C VAL A 23 -21.17 27.99 59.55
N GLU A 24 -22.20 27.48 60.22
CA GLU A 24 -23.54 27.34 59.66
C GLU A 24 -24.18 28.70 59.31
N LYS A 25 -23.97 29.73 60.14
CA LYS A 25 -24.39 31.10 59.81
C LYS A 25 -23.68 31.66 58.58
N VAL A 26 -22.38 31.40 58.43
CA VAL A 26 -21.61 31.82 57.26
C VAL A 26 -22.08 31.07 56.00
N ALA A 27 -22.43 29.79 56.11
CA ALA A 27 -23.01 29.01 55.01
C ALA A 27 -24.37 29.58 54.56
N LEU A 28 -25.22 30.03 55.49
CA LEU A 28 -26.49 30.71 55.19
C LEU A 28 -26.27 32.08 54.51
N ASP A 29 -25.32 32.88 55.00
CA ASP A 29 -24.92 34.16 54.38
C ASP A 29 -24.44 33.93 52.92
N ILE A 30 -23.69 32.86 52.65
CA ILE A 30 -23.23 32.49 51.29
C ILE A 30 -24.42 32.06 50.41
N ALA A 31 -25.42 31.38 50.98
CA ALA A 31 -26.59 30.91 50.25
C ALA A 31 -27.46 32.04 49.67
N GLU A 32 -27.44 33.24 50.26
CA GLU A 32 -28.17 34.44 49.79
C GLU A 32 -27.51 35.17 48.60
N THR A 33 -26.32 34.72 48.17
CA THR A 33 -25.56 35.35 47.08
C THR A 33 -26.23 35.09 45.71
N ARG A 34 -26.43 36.15 44.90
CA ARG A 34 -27.29 36.11 43.69
C ARG A 34 -26.77 35.29 42.50
N THR A 35 -25.47 35.03 42.38
CA THR A 35 -24.93 34.28 41.22
C THR A 35 -24.43 32.89 41.61
N ARG A 36 -24.91 31.86 40.88
CA ARG A 36 -24.57 30.44 41.13
C ARG A 36 -23.06 30.17 41.08
N LYS A 37 -22.32 30.89 40.22
CA LYS A 37 -20.86 30.74 40.08
C LYS A 37 -20.10 31.30 41.28
N GLU A 38 -20.60 32.37 41.89
CA GLU A 38 -19.99 32.98 43.07
C GLU A 38 -20.29 32.20 44.34
N LYS A 39 -21.53 31.71 44.50
CA LYS A 39 -21.92 30.81 45.61
C LYS A 39 -21.04 29.55 45.66
N ARG A 40 -20.87 28.89 44.51
CA ARG A 40 -20.02 27.68 44.41
C ARG A 40 -18.57 27.96 44.79
N SER A 41 -18.00 29.06 44.29
CA SER A 41 -16.61 29.44 44.61
C SER A 41 -16.40 29.76 46.09
N LEU A 42 -17.42 30.27 46.79
CA LEU A 42 -17.36 30.54 48.24
C LEU A 42 -17.53 29.26 49.07
N TYR A 43 -18.38 28.32 48.66
CA TYR A 43 -18.48 27.01 49.30
C TYR A 43 -17.22 26.17 49.12
N GLU A 44 -16.59 26.20 47.94
CA GLU A 44 -15.30 25.53 47.71
C GLU A 44 -14.22 26.07 48.67
N GLN A 45 -14.16 27.38 48.89
CA GLN A 45 -13.23 28.00 49.83
C GLN A 45 -13.55 27.67 51.30
N MET A 46 -14.84 27.61 51.67
CA MET A 46 -15.26 27.24 53.02
C MET A 46 -14.98 25.76 53.33
N ASN A 47 -15.32 24.86 52.40
CA ASN A 47 -15.06 23.44 52.54
C ASN A 47 -13.56 23.15 52.64
N ALA A 48 -12.72 23.83 51.84
CA ALA A 48 -11.26 23.69 51.93
C ALA A 48 -10.73 24.08 53.32
N ALA A 49 -11.18 25.21 53.86
CA ALA A 49 -10.79 25.66 55.19
C ALA A 49 -11.26 24.71 56.31
N LEU A 50 -12.49 24.17 56.20
CA LEU A 50 -13.01 23.19 57.16
C LEU A 50 -12.24 21.87 57.14
N ILE A 51 -11.86 21.40 55.95
CA ILE A 51 -11.06 20.17 55.80
C ILE A 51 -9.66 20.37 56.40
N GLU A 52 -9.02 21.51 56.11
CA GLU A 52 -7.71 21.85 56.67
C GLU A 52 -7.76 21.90 58.20
N ALA A 53 -8.71 22.67 58.77
CA ALA A 53 -8.88 22.77 60.22
C ALA A 53 -9.20 21.42 60.89
N ALA A 54 -10.07 20.60 60.29
CA ALA A 54 -10.45 19.31 60.88
C ALA A 54 -9.24 18.36 61.05
N PHE A 55 -8.35 18.29 60.05
CA PHE A 55 -7.19 17.40 60.09
C PHE A 55 -5.97 18.02 60.76
N GLU A 56 -5.72 19.33 60.63
CA GLU A 56 -4.54 19.98 61.23
C GLU A 56 -4.75 20.32 62.71
N GLU A 57 -5.98 20.67 63.11
CA GLU A 57 -6.32 21.04 64.49
C GLU A 57 -7.03 19.91 65.27
N ASN A 58 -7.18 18.73 64.65
CA ASN A 58 -7.83 17.54 65.22
C ASN A 58 -9.26 17.79 65.73
N GLN A 59 -10.10 18.38 64.87
CA GLN A 59 -11.52 18.68 65.14
C GLN A 59 -12.41 17.96 64.12
N PRO A 60 -12.62 16.64 64.26
CA PRO A 60 -13.33 15.82 63.28
C PRO A 60 -14.78 16.27 63.06
N GLU A 61 -15.42 16.86 64.08
CA GLU A 61 -16.81 17.32 64.02
C GLU A 61 -17.05 18.41 62.97
N LEU A 62 -16.00 19.16 62.58
CA LEU A 62 -16.08 20.20 61.55
C LEU A 62 -16.37 19.63 60.16
N LEU A 63 -15.96 18.39 59.88
CA LEU A 63 -16.25 17.73 58.60
C LEU A 63 -17.75 17.48 58.41
N GLY A 64 -18.52 17.40 59.50
CA GLY A 64 -19.97 17.35 59.47
C GLY A 64 -20.64 18.64 58.98
N GLN A 65 -19.89 19.74 58.81
CA GLN A 65 -20.41 21.04 58.37
C GLN A 65 -20.15 21.34 56.88
N LEU A 66 -19.55 20.41 56.14
CA LEU A 66 -19.33 20.57 54.70
C LEU A 66 -20.66 20.70 53.93
N VAL A 67 -20.67 21.57 52.92
CA VAL A 67 -21.87 21.92 52.14
C VAL A 67 -21.65 21.66 50.65
N GLU A 68 -22.66 21.14 49.95
CA GLU A 68 -22.62 20.80 48.50
C GLU A 68 -21.43 19.88 48.12
N VAL A 69 -21.10 18.92 48.99
CA VAL A 69 -20.00 17.96 48.82
C VAL A 69 -20.36 16.89 47.78
N THR A 70 -19.39 16.54 46.94
CA THR A 70 -19.53 15.47 45.94
C THR A 70 -19.25 14.08 46.54
N LYS A 71 -19.65 13.02 45.81
CA LYS A 71 -19.38 11.63 46.24
C LYS A 71 -17.87 11.40 46.38
N GLU A 72 -17.11 11.89 45.40
CA GLU A 72 -15.66 11.71 45.32
C GLU A 72 -14.96 12.41 46.49
N GLU A 73 -15.36 13.64 46.83
CA GLU A 73 -14.81 14.36 47.99
C GLU A 73 -15.12 13.65 49.32
N VAL A 74 -16.36 13.19 49.53
CA VAL A 74 -16.73 12.42 50.73
C VAL A 74 -15.96 11.11 50.81
N PHE A 75 -15.77 10.44 49.67
CA PHE A 75 -15.02 9.20 49.57
C PHE A 75 -13.54 9.39 49.95
N ASP A 76 -12.87 10.39 49.37
CA ASP A 76 -11.46 10.67 49.66
C ASP A 76 -11.25 11.04 51.14
N LEU A 77 -12.17 11.81 51.72
CA LEU A 77 -12.16 12.14 53.13
C LEU A 77 -12.33 10.89 54.00
N ILE A 78 -13.26 10.00 53.67
CA ILE A 78 -13.51 8.78 54.44
C ILE A 78 -12.32 7.82 54.37
N ARG A 79 -11.64 7.71 53.23
CA ARG A 79 -10.39 6.92 53.14
C ARG A 79 -9.31 7.48 54.07
N ARG A 80 -9.14 8.81 54.09
CA ARG A 80 -8.19 9.48 55.00
C ARG A 80 -8.56 9.25 56.47
N ILE A 81 -9.84 9.36 56.82
CA ILE A 81 -10.35 9.13 58.17
C ILE A 81 -10.18 7.68 58.60
N THR A 82 -10.47 6.72 57.71
CA THR A 82 -10.32 5.29 57.97
C THR A 82 -8.85 4.94 58.19
N GLY A 83 -7.95 5.54 57.40
CA GLY A 83 -6.50 5.46 57.62
C GLY A 83 -6.08 6.00 58.99
N LEU A 84 -6.54 7.19 59.36
CA LEU A 84 -6.25 7.78 60.68
C LEU A 84 -6.81 6.94 61.82
N TYR A 85 -8.05 6.44 61.72
CA TYR A 85 -8.63 5.57 62.75
C TYR A 85 -7.82 4.28 62.94
N ARG A 86 -7.31 3.69 61.85
CA ARG A 86 -6.45 2.50 61.95
C ARG A 86 -5.19 2.78 62.77
N GLU A 87 -4.63 3.99 62.65
CA GLU A 87 -3.42 4.41 63.37
C GLU A 87 -3.71 4.85 64.82
N THR A 88 -4.78 5.61 65.05
CA THR A 88 -5.04 6.27 66.34
C THR A 88 -6.06 5.56 67.22
N ARG A 89 -6.94 4.74 66.65
CA ARG A 89 -8.13 4.12 67.28
C ARG A 89 -9.09 5.12 67.93
N ASP A 90 -9.06 6.36 67.48
CA ASP A 90 -9.94 7.40 68.01
C ASP A 90 -11.35 7.23 67.45
N GLU A 91 -12.29 6.82 68.32
CA GLU A 91 -13.68 6.58 67.93
C GLU A 91 -14.40 7.83 67.41
N THR A 92 -13.94 9.03 67.75
CA THR A 92 -14.52 10.25 67.18
C THR A 92 -14.29 10.31 65.66
N TRP A 93 -13.14 9.85 65.18
CA TRP A 93 -12.84 9.74 63.74
C TRP A 93 -13.67 8.63 63.08
N PHE A 94 -13.87 7.48 63.71
CA PHE A 94 -14.73 6.41 63.16
C PHE A 94 -16.19 6.84 63.05
N LEU A 95 -16.75 7.47 64.08
CA LEU A 95 -18.13 7.97 64.05
C LEU A 95 -18.34 9.06 63.00
N THR A 96 -17.31 9.87 62.71
CA THR A 96 -17.34 10.91 61.68
C THR A 96 -17.54 10.34 60.27
N ILE A 97 -17.15 9.08 60.01
CA ILE A 97 -17.45 8.39 58.74
C ILE A 97 -18.95 8.40 58.46
N PHE A 98 -19.77 8.00 59.44
CA PHE A 98 -21.23 7.96 59.27
C PHE A 98 -21.82 9.36 59.08
N ALA A 99 -21.34 10.36 59.83
CA ALA A 99 -21.79 11.75 59.70
C ALA A 99 -21.52 12.34 58.30
N LEU A 100 -20.39 11.98 57.68
CA LEU A 100 -20.05 12.37 56.30
C LEU A 100 -20.86 11.61 55.25
N ILE A 101 -21.07 10.31 55.46
CA ILE A 101 -21.87 9.47 54.56
C ILE A 101 -23.32 9.97 54.49
N ASP A 102 -23.88 10.39 55.62
CA ASP A 102 -25.24 10.94 55.70
C ASP A 102 -25.43 12.24 54.89
N LYS A 103 -24.35 12.91 54.47
CA LYS A 103 -24.41 14.07 53.57
C LYS A 103 -24.67 13.70 52.11
N LEU A 104 -24.51 12.43 51.74
CA LEU A 104 -24.78 11.96 50.39
C LEU A 104 -26.27 11.65 50.21
N ASP A 105 -26.91 12.29 49.23
CA ASP A 105 -28.35 12.13 48.98
C ASP A 105 -28.78 10.71 48.57
N ARG A 106 -27.85 9.88 48.07
CA ARG A 106 -28.14 8.55 47.52
C ARG A 106 -27.67 7.45 48.47
N LYS A 107 -28.62 6.68 49.00
CA LYS A 107 -28.34 5.44 49.78
C LYS A 107 -27.43 4.44 49.06
N SER A 108 -27.42 4.44 47.73
CA SER A 108 -26.49 3.63 46.94
C SER A 108 -25.05 4.09 47.07
N HIS A 109 -24.80 5.40 47.09
CA HIS A 109 -23.46 5.93 47.33
C HIS A 109 -23.03 5.68 48.78
N GLN A 110 -23.96 5.84 49.72
CA GLN A 110 -23.71 5.53 51.13
C GLN A 110 -23.30 4.06 51.33
N SER A 111 -24.07 3.13 50.77
CA SER A 111 -23.83 1.68 50.86
C SER A 111 -22.53 1.25 50.19
N ASP A 112 -22.15 1.91 49.09
CA ASP A 112 -20.91 1.67 48.35
C ASP A 112 -19.67 2.05 49.18
N ILE A 113 -19.69 3.26 49.79
CA ILE A 113 -18.59 3.72 50.64
C ILE A 113 -18.48 2.89 51.92
N LEU A 114 -19.61 2.55 52.56
CA LEU A 114 -19.61 1.67 53.75
C LEU A 114 -19.09 0.27 53.45
N ALA A 115 -19.33 -0.26 52.26
CA ALA A 115 -18.77 -1.54 51.84
C ALA A 115 -17.23 -1.49 51.80
N GLU A 116 -16.66 -0.41 51.24
CA GLU A 116 -15.20 -0.23 51.22
C GLU A 116 -14.62 -0.10 52.63
N VAL A 117 -15.22 0.72 53.49
CA VAL A 117 -14.77 0.87 54.89
C VAL A 117 -14.82 -0.47 55.63
N SER A 118 -15.88 -1.25 55.45
CA SER A 118 -16.02 -2.57 56.06
C SER A 118 -14.90 -3.51 55.63
N ARG A 119 -14.63 -3.59 54.32
CA ARG A 119 -13.55 -4.42 53.76
C ARG A 119 -12.17 -3.96 54.25
N ASP A 120 -11.91 -2.66 54.26
CA ASP A 120 -10.61 -2.10 54.68
C ASP A 120 -10.31 -2.42 56.15
N LEU A 121 -11.32 -2.35 57.03
CA LEU A 121 -11.17 -2.70 58.44
C LEU A 121 -11.00 -4.21 58.65
N VAL A 122 -11.78 -5.05 57.96
CA VAL A 122 -11.58 -6.51 58.02
C VAL A 122 -10.19 -6.89 57.54
N GLN A 123 -9.73 -6.32 56.41
CA GLN A 123 -8.39 -6.54 55.88
C GLN A 123 -7.31 -6.11 56.90
N ALA A 124 -7.49 -4.96 57.55
CA ALA A 124 -6.57 -4.53 58.61
C ALA A 124 -6.51 -5.55 59.77
N GLY A 125 -7.63 -6.17 60.13
CA GLY A 125 -7.67 -7.25 61.12
C GLY A 125 -6.92 -8.51 60.68
N VAL A 126 -7.02 -8.90 59.40
CA VAL A 126 -6.22 -10.01 58.83
C VAL A 126 -4.72 -9.72 58.88
N ASP A 127 -4.35 -8.50 58.47
CA ASP A 127 -2.96 -8.09 58.35
C ASP A 127 -2.28 -7.99 59.72
N THR A 128 -2.97 -7.38 60.70
CA THR A 128 -2.44 -7.14 62.05
C THR A 128 -2.66 -8.31 63.00
N GLY A 129 -3.63 -9.19 62.73
CA GLY A 129 -4.07 -10.23 63.66
C GLY A 129 -4.94 -9.73 64.80
N ASP A 130 -5.38 -8.47 64.78
CA ASP A 130 -6.27 -7.92 65.81
C ASP A 130 -7.72 -8.07 65.38
N ILE A 131 -8.45 -8.95 66.09
CA ILE A 131 -9.86 -9.22 65.86
C ILE A 131 -10.75 -7.98 66.06
N HIS A 132 -10.28 -6.97 66.79
CA HIS A 132 -11.01 -5.72 66.99
C HIS A 132 -11.39 -5.04 65.66
N TYR A 133 -10.47 -5.01 64.69
CA TYR A 133 -10.75 -4.40 63.39
C TYR A 133 -11.72 -5.22 62.54
N ILE A 134 -11.75 -6.55 62.71
CA ILE A 134 -12.77 -7.42 62.07
C ILE A 134 -14.17 -7.04 62.57
N TRP A 135 -14.34 -6.92 63.90
CA TRP A 135 -15.62 -6.54 64.49
C TRP A 135 -16.01 -5.10 64.15
N LYS A 136 -15.05 -4.17 64.04
CA LYS A 136 -15.31 -2.80 63.58
C LYS A 136 -15.70 -2.73 62.09
N GLY A 137 -15.10 -3.59 61.27
CA GLY A 137 -15.53 -3.78 59.88
C GLY A 137 -16.96 -4.33 59.79
N GLU A 138 -17.35 -5.22 60.70
CA GLU A 138 -18.73 -5.71 60.81
C GLU A 138 -19.70 -4.59 61.25
N GLU A 139 -19.29 -3.70 62.14
CA GLU A 139 -20.08 -2.53 62.54
C GLU A 139 -20.41 -1.64 61.32
N ALA A 140 -19.42 -1.39 60.45
CA ALA A 140 -19.64 -0.68 59.18
C ALA A 140 -20.52 -1.48 58.19
N PHE A 141 -20.32 -2.80 58.08
CA PHE A 141 -21.16 -3.68 57.27
C PHE A 141 -22.64 -3.62 57.68
N ASN A 142 -22.91 -3.57 58.99
CA ASN A 142 -24.26 -3.53 59.53
C ASN A 142 -25.01 -2.23 59.20
N GLN A 143 -24.31 -1.14 58.87
CA GLN A 143 -24.91 0.11 58.41
C GLN A 143 -25.25 0.13 56.90
N ILE A 144 -24.82 -0.89 56.14
CA ILE A 144 -25.13 -0.99 54.71
C ILE A 144 -26.61 -1.33 54.53
N SER A 145 -27.40 -0.34 54.08
CA SER A 145 -28.85 -0.47 53.96
C SER A 145 -29.34 -1.20 52.71
N ILE A 146 -28.52 -1.29 51.65
CA ILE A 146 -28.93 -1.92 50.37
C ILE A 146 -28.41 -3.36 50.29
N ARG A 147 -29.34 -4.33 50.18
CA ARG A 147 -29.06 -5.78 50.09
C ARG A 147 -28.05 -6.16 48.99
N LYS A 148 -28.06 -5.48 47.85
CA LYS A 148 -27.10 -5.70 46.75
C LYS A 148 -25.66 -5.50 47.22
N TYR A 149 -25.38 -4.40 47.92
CA TYR A 149 -24.04 -4.09 48.41
C TYR A 149 -23.64 -5.01 49.57
N ARG A 150 -24.60 -5.39 50.45
CA ARG A 150 -24.37 -6.41 51.48
C ARG A 150 -23.93 -7.76 50.91
N SER A 151 -24.67 -8.26 49.92
CA SER A 151 -24.37 -9.52 49.23
C SER A 151 -23.00 -9.47 48.52
N ALA A 152 -22.70 -8.34 47.85
CA ALA A 152 -21.43 -8.14 47.16
C ALA A 152 -20.24 -8.10 48.13
N ILE A 153 -20.34 -7.33 49.22
CA ILE A 153 -19.21 -7.17 50.14
C ILE A 153 -18.94 -8.43 50.98
N LEU A 154 -19.96 -9.21 51.32
CA LEU A 154 -19.76 -10.52 51.95
C LEU A 154 -18.99 -11.49 51.06
N SER A 155 -19.15 -11.38 49.74
CA SER A 155 -18.38 -12.18 48.78
C SER A 155 -16.89 -11.86 48.80
N ASP A 156 -16.51 -10.68 49.32
CA ASP A 156 -15.13 -10.22 49.49
C ASP A 156 -14.61 -10.46 50.91
N ILE A 157 -15.46 -10.28 51.93
CA ILE A 157 -15.10 -10.40 53.36
C ILE A 157 -14.95 -11.87 53.80
N ILE A 158 -15.79 -12.80 53.31
CA ILE A 158 -15.71 -14.21 53.72
C ILE A 158 -14.35 -14.86 53.39
N PRO A 159 -13.74 -14.63 52.21
CA PRO A 159 -12.36 -15.04 51.96
C PRO A 159 -11.35 -14.50 52.99
N LEU A 160 -11.54 -13.26 53.47
CA LEU A 160 -10.70 -12.67 54.52
C LEU A 160 -10.90 -13.35 55.87
N PHE A 161 -12.14 -13.75 56.21
CA PHE A 161 -12.42 -14.58 57.39
C PHE A 161 -11.76 -15.95 57.31
N ILE A 162 -11.78 -16.60 56.15
CA ILE A 162 -11.05 -17.86 55.92
C ILE A 162 -9.55 -17.64 56.14
N GLN A 163 -8.99 -16.60 55.56
CA GLN A 163 -7.57 -16.28 55.67
C GLN A 163 -7.15 -16.03 57.14
N TYR A 164 -7.95 -15.25 57.88
CA TYR A 164 -7.73 -15.05 59.31
C TYR A 164 -7.83 -16.37 60.09
N GLY A 165 -8.89 -17.14 59.84
CA GLY A 165 -9.17 -18.41 60.49
C GLY A 165 -8.06 -19.44 60.30
N GLN A 166 -7.50 -19.53 59.10
CA GLN A 166 -6.36 -20.40 58.79
C GLN A 166 -5.06 -19.88 59.43
N LYS A 167 -4.76 -18.59 59.28
CA LYS A 167 -3.50 -17.99 59.76
C LYS A 167 -3.37 -18.02 61.28
N TYR A 168 -4.47 -17.77 61.99
CA TYR A 168 -4.50 -17.69 63.46
C TYR A 168 -5.26 -18.86 64.11
N GLN A 169 -5.60 -19.89 63.33
CA GLN A 169 -6.32 -21.10 63.77
C GLN A 169 -7.64 -20.81 64.52
N SER A 170 -8.32 -19.74 64.14
CA SER A 170 -9.60 -19.33 64.75
C SER A 170 -10.77 -20.01 64.02
N VAL A 171 -11.24 -21.13 64.59
CA VAL A 171 -12.43 -21.84 64.09
C VAL A 171 -13.70 -20.99 64.27
N ASP A 172 -13.77 -20.16 65.32
CA ASP A 172 -14.93 -19.32 65.61
C ASP A 172 -15.23 -18.32 64.48
N ILE A 173 -14.20 -17.70 63.89
CA ILE A 173 -14.37 -16.79 62.74
C ILE A 173 -14.82 -17.54 61.48
N MET A 174 -14.35 -18.77 61.25
CA MET A 174 -14.82 -19.58 60.12
C MET A 174 -16.25 -20.07 60.33
N GLN A 175 -16.67 -20.39 61.56
CA GLN A 175 -18.07 -20.70 61.88
C GLN A 175 -18.97 -19.46 61.72
N HIS A 176 -18.49 -18.29 62.12
CA HIS A 176 -19.20 -17.03 61.86
C HIS A 176 -19.32 -16.74 60.35
N ALA A 177 -18.28 -17.04 59.57
CA ALA A 177 -18.35 -16.98 58.10
C ALA A 177 -19.44 -17.91 57.54
N LEU A 178 -19.59 -19.14 58.07
CA LEU A 178 -20.68 -20.05 57.66
C LEU A 178 -22.07 -19.46 57.93
N GLN A 179 -22.27 -18.82 59.08
CA GLN A 179 -23.56 -18.24 59.46
C GLN A 179 -23.95 -17.06 58.55
N THR A 180 -22.97 -16.24 58.15
CA THR A 180 -23.19 -15.04 57.34
C THR A 180 -23.36 -15.33 55.83
N LEU A 181 -23.02 -16.54 55.36
CA LEU A 181 -23.22 -16.94 53.95
C LEU A 181 -24.66 -16.82 53.46
N SER A 182 -25.65 -16.98 54.34
CA SER A 182 -27.08 -16.91 54.00
C SER A 182 -27.54 -15.53 53.50
N GLU A 183 -26.75 -14.48 53.73
CA GLU A 183 -27.01 -13.13 53.24
C GLU A 183 -26.56 -12.91 51.78
N ILE A 184 -25.76 -13.82 51.22
CA ILE A 184 -25.34 -13.80 49.81
C ILE A 184 -26.48 -14.29 48.93
N SER A 185 -26.90 -13.45 47.99
CA SER A 185 -28.05 -13.74 47.11
C SER A 185 -27.73 -14.69 45.96
N ASP A 186 -26.46 -14.80 45.56
CA ASP A 186 -26.03 -15.70 44.48
C ASP A 186 -25.73 -17.09 45.05
N ILE A 187 -26.61 -18.05 44.75
CA ILE A 187 -26.53 -19.45 45.20
C ILE A 187 -25.20 -20.11 44.76
N SER A 188 -24.67 -19.75 43.58
CA SER A 188 -23.40 -20.30 43.08
C SER A 188 -22.22 -19.75 43.87
N ARG A 189 -22.19 -18.43 44.12
CA ARG A 189 -21.15 -17.80 44.93
C ARG A 189 -21.22 -18.23 46.39
N GLN A 190 -22.42 -18.34 46.94
CA GLN A 190 -22.67 -18.88 48.27
C GLN A 190 -22.17 -20.32 48.38
N SER A 191 -22.54 -21.21 47.44
CA SER A 191 -22.09 -22.60 47.42
C SER A 191 -20.57 -22.73 47.31
N GLN A 192 -19.92 -21.87 46.52
CA GLN A 192 -18.46 -21.82 46.40
C GLN A 192 -17.81 -21.44 47.75
N LEU A 193 -18.25 -20.34 48.35
CA LEU A 193 -17.68 -19.88 49.61
C LEU A 193 -17.99 -20.84 50.77
N HIS A 194 -19.15 -21.50 50.77
CA HIS A 194 -19.47 -22.58 51.72
C HIS A 194 -18.48 -23.74 51.59
N ALA A 195 -18.18 -24.18 50.37
CA ALA A 195 -17.15 -25.21 50.13
C ALA A 195 -15.76 -24.76 50.60
N ASP A 196 -15.40 -23.49 50.39
CA ASP A 196 -14.11 -22.95 50.81
C ASP A 196 -13.96 -22.91 52.33
N VAL A 197 -15.02 -22.44 53.03
CA VAL A 197 -15.04 -22.43 54.50
C VAL A 197 -15.03 -23.85 55.06
N ALA A 198 -15.83 -24.77 54.51
CA ALA A 198 -15.86 -26.17 54.94
C ALA A 198 -14.48 -26.85 54.78
N ARG A 199 -13.81 -26.65 53.64
CA ARG A 199 -12.45 -27.15 53.41
C ARG A 199 -11.42 -26.51 54.36
N ALA A 200 -11.55 -25.22 54.68
CA ALA A 200 -10.66 -24.56 55.62
C ALA A 200 -10.81 -25.09 57.06
N ILE A 201 -12.05 -25.35 57.50
CA ILE A 201 -12.34 -26.01 58.77
C ILE A 201 -11.74 -27.42 58.78
N ALA A 202 -11.91 -28.19 57.69
CA ALA A 202 -11.33 -29.52 57.55
C ALA A 202 -9.81 -29.50 57.66
N ALA A 203 -9.14 -28.58 56.95
CA ALA A 203 -7.69 -28.41 56.98
C ALA A 203 -7.19 -28.09 58.40
N THR A 204 -7.88 -27.19 59.10
CA THR A 204 -7.57 -26.86 60.50
C THR A 204 -7.75 -28.08 61.42
N GLY A 205 -8.81 -28.89 61.21
CA GLY A 205 -9.01 -30.15 61.93
C GLY A 205 -7.93 -31.19 61.67
N ILE A 206 -7.47 -31.30 60.43
CA ILE A 206 -6.35 -32.18 60.06
C ILE A 206 -5.06 -31.71 60.75
N GLU A 207 -4.76 -30.42 60.75
CA GLU A 207 -3.58 -29.85 61.43
C GLU A 207 -3.62 -30.06 62.95
N MET A 208 -4.80 -29.92 63.55
CA MET A 208 -5.03 -30.16 64.98
C MET A 208 -5.11 -31.65 65.36
N GLY A 209 -5.22 -32.56 64.38
CA GLY A 209 -5.41 -33.99 64.61
C GLY A 209 -6.82 -34.35 65.12
N ASP A 210 -7.82 -33.51 64.88
CA ASP A 210 -9.20 -33.69 65.34
C ASP A 210 -10.11 -34.20 64.21
N ILE A 211 -10.37 -35.51 64.23
CA ILE A 211 -11.29 -36.16 63.28
C ILE A 211 -12.74 -35.68 63.44
N HIS A 212 -13.17 -35.22 64.62
CA HIS A 212 -14.52 -34.70 64.80
C HIS A 212 -14.71 -33.38 64.05
N LEU A 213 -13.69 -32.53 64.02
CA LEU A 213 -13.71 -31.30 63.23
C LEU A 213 -13.75 -31.61 61.73
N VAL A 214 -13.02 -32.62 61.26
CA VAL A 214 -13.10 -33.11 59.87
C VAL A 214 -14.50 -33.66 59.55
N ILE A 215 -15.07 -34.51 60.40
CA ILE A 215 -16.43 -35.03 60.15
C ILE A 215 -17.47 -33.91 60.18
N SER A 216 -17.32 -32.90 61.05
CA SER A 216 -18.19 -31.72 61.06
C SER A 216 -18.09 -30.91 59.76
N SER A 217 -16.91 -30.86 59.13
CA SER A 217 -16.72 -30.22 57.83
C SER A 217 -17.36 -31.00 56.69
N ILE A 218 -17.33 -32.34 56.72
CA ILE A 218 -18.07 -33.20 55.78
C ILE A 218 -19.56 -32.95 55.94
N LEU A 219 -20.05 -32.93 57.19
CA LEU A 219 -21.44 -32.63 57.53
C LEU A 219 -21.87 -31.25 57.02
N SER A 220 -21.01 -30.24 57.12
CA SER A 220 -21.25 -28.90 56.56
C SER A 220 -21.26 -28.91 55.03
N ALA A 221 -20.35 -29.65 54.37
CA ALA A 221 -20.30 -29.71 52.91
C ALA A 221 -21.56 -30.36 52.31
N THR A 222 -22.06 -31.43 52.94
CA THR A 222 -23.47 -31.58 53.34
C THR A 222 -24.54 -30.69 52.70
N GLU A 223 -24.57 -29.48 53.26
CA GLU A 223 -25.61 -28.46 53.17
C GLU A 223 -25.46 -27.60 51.91
N ILE A 224 -24.40 -27.81 51.12
CA ILE A 224 -24.20 -27.10 49.84
C ILE A 224 -25.29 -27.55 48.85
N ASP A 225 -26.05 -26.59 48.34
CA ASP A 225 -27.19 -26.86 47.44
C ASP A 225 -26.74 -27.46 46.10
N GLN A 226 -25.65 -26.96 45.52
CA GLN A 226 -25.14 -27.41 44.22
C GLN A 226 -24.46 -28.79 44.31
N LYS A 227 -25.10 -29.81 43.71
CA LYS A 227 -24.65 -31.22 43.72
C LYS A 227 -23.17 -31.39 43.38
N ILE A 228 -22.73 -30.91 42.22
CA ILE A 228 -21.33 -31.06 41.78
C ILE A 228 -20.36 -30.45 42.80
N ARG A 229 -20.64 -29.24 43.30
CA ARG A 229 -19.76 -28.57 44.27
C ARG A 229 -19.72 -29.28 45.61
N ARG A 230 -20.87 -29.76 46.07
CA ARG A 230 -20.98 -30.57 47.28
C ARG A 230 -20.14 -31.85 47.16
N THR A 231 -20.34 -32.63 46.10
CA THR A 231 -19.60 -33.88 45.86
C THR A 231 -18.09 -33.61 45.79
N ASN A 232 -17.66 -32.57 45.07
CA ASN A 232 -16.25 -32.20 44.98
C ASN A 232 -15.68 -31.74 46.32
N SER A 233 -16.42 -30.93 47.09
CA SER A 233 -15.97 -30.46 48.41
C SER A 233 -15.80 -31.61 49.39
N ILE A 234 -16.75 -32.56 49.41
CA ILE A 234 -16.65 -33.78 50.23
C ILE A 234 -15.46 -34.62 49.76
N THR A 235 -15.27 -34.78 48.45
CA THR A 235 -14.13 -35.50 47.86
C THR A 235 -12.80 -34.88 48.28
N ASP A 236 -12.66 -33.56 48.19
CA ASP A 236 -11.45 -32.83 48.59
C ASP A 236 -11.13 -33.05 50.08
N ILE A 237 -12.15 -32.98 50.94
CA ILE A 237 -12.01 -33.21 52.38
C ILE A 237 -11.58 -34.65 52.66
N VAL A 238 -12.27 -35.63 52.05
CA VAL A 238 -11.96 -37.07 52.21
C VAL A 238 -10.55 -37.37 51.69
N ASP A 239 -10.17 -36.85 50.53
CA ASP A 239 -8.84 -37.00 49.94
C ASP A 239 -7.76 -36.44 50.89
N ALA A 240 -7.90 -35.17 51.30
CA ALA A 240 -6.96 -34.52 52.21
C ALA A 240 -6.78 -35.32 53.50
N THR A 241 -7.89 -35.82 54.06
CA THR A 241 -7.86 -36.64 55.28
C THR A 241 -7.14 -37.97 55.05
N TRP A 242 -7.35 -38.62 53.90
CA TRP A 242 -6.68 -39.87 53.53
C TRP A 242 -5.15 -39.72 53.38
N ARG A 243 -4.69 -38.51 53.00
CA ARG A 243 -3.25 -38.18 52.90
C ARG A 243 -2.64 -37.75 54.24
N SER A 244 -3.46 -37.58 55.27
CA SER A 244 -3.04 -37.09 56.58
C SER A 244 -2.77 -38.22 57.58
N PRO A 245 -2.25 -37.91 58.79
CA PRO A 245 -2.17 -38.89 59.89
C PRO A 245 -3.51 -39.54 60.27
N LEU A 246 -4.66 -38.91 59.94
CA LEU A 246 -6.03 -39.40 60.21
C LEU A 246 -6.52 -40.45 59.20
N LYS A 247 -5.62 -41.02 58.37
CA LYS A 247 -5.96 -42.04 57.37
C LYS A 247 -6.66 -43.27 57.97
N LYS A 248 -6.29 -43.70 59.18
CA LYS A 248 -6.87 -44.92 59.78
C LYS A 248 -8.32 -44.69 60.19
N GLU A 249 -8.64 -43.46 60.56
CA GLU A 249 -9.94 -43.00 61.00
C GLU A 249 -10.87 -42.75 59.81
N ILE A 250 -10.38 -42.22 58.69
CA ILE A 250 -11.20 -41.99 57.49
C ILE A 250 -11.51 -43.27 56.70
N VAL A 251 -10.71 -44.34 56.88
CA VAL A 251 -10.94 -45.66 56.26
C VAL A 251 -12.08 -46.43 56.93
N ASP A 252 -12.50 -46.02 58.13
CA ASP A 252 -13.64 -46.57 58.86
C ASP A 252 -14.95 -45.92 58.38
N ILE A 253 -15.35 -46.29 57.16
CA ILE A 253 -16.53 -45.74 56.46
C ILE A 253 -17.80 -45.91 57.29
N GLU A 254 -17.95 -47.06 57.96
CA GLU A 254 -19.09 -47.40 58.83
C GLU A 254 -19.28 -46.32 59.91
N LYS A 255 -18.20 -46.00 60.64
CA LYS A 255 -18.21 -45.01 61.72
C LYS A 255 -18.51 -43.58 61.25
N ILE A 256 -18.06 -43.22 60.05
CA ILE A 256 -18.33 -41.89 59.46
C ILE A 256 -19.82 -41.78 59.08
N VAL A 257 -20.33 -42.80 58.38
CA VAL A 257 -21.73 -42.88 57.94
C VAL A 257 -22.68 -42.85 59.14
N ASP A 258 -22.33 -43.54 60.24
CA ASP A 258 -23.10 -43.51 61.49
C ASP A 258 -23.11 -42.13 62.15
N TYR A 259 -22.00 -41.38 62.10
CA TYR A 259 -21.93 -40.03 62.70
C TYR A 259 -22.79 -39.01 61.94
N ILE A 260 -22.89 -39.15 60.62
CA ILE A 260 -23.66 -38.24 59.75
C ILE A 260 -25.07 -38.77 59.44
N SER A 261 -25.53 -39.82 60.11
CA SER A 261 -26.77 -40.56 59.78
C SER A 261 -28.07 -39.74 59.82
N ARG A 262 -28.01 -38.48 60.28
CA ARG A 262 -29.16 -37.57 60.36
C ARG A 262 -29.41 -36.79 59.07
N ILE A 263 -28.55 -36.90 58.06
CA ILE A 263 -28.71 -36.25 56.76
C ILE A 263 -29.64 -37.05 55.83
N PRO A 264 -30.20 -36.44 54.76
CA PRO A 264 -31.04 -37.15 53.79
C PRO A 264 -30.32 -38.31 53.09
N GLU A 265 -31.04 -39.39 52.76
CA GLU A 265 -30.49 -40.61 52.15
C GLU A 265 -29.73 -40.35 50.83
N GLU A 266 -30.20 -39.42 49.99
CA GLU A 266 -29.47 -39.01 48.77
C GLU A 266 -28.09 -38.42 49.08
N ARG A 267 -27.95 -37.67 50.17
CA ARG A 267 -26.66 -37.07 50.58
C ARG A 267 -25.78 -38.11 51.24
N LEU A 268 -26.39 -39.08 51.91
CA LEU A 268 -25.69 -40.21 52.50
C LEU A 268 -25.10 -41.15 51.43
N THR A 269 -25.83 -41.42 50.35
CA THR A 269 -25.34 -42.22 49.20
C THR A 269 -24.21 -41.51 48.46
N GLU A 270 -24.26 -40.18 48.31
CA GLU A 270 -23.16 -39.39 47.74
C GLU A 270 -21.88 -39.51 48.58
N VAL A 271 -21.98 -39.35 49.91
CA VAL A 271 -20.82 -39.51 50.82
C VAL A 271 -20.29 -40.95 50.76
N LEU A 272 -21.18 -41.95 50.75
CA LEU A 272 -20.80 -43.36 50.64
C LEU A 272 -20.08 -43.65 49.32
N ALA A 273 -20.58 -43.13 48.19
CA ALA A 273 -19.96 -43.31 46.88
C ALA A 273 -18.52 -42.76 46.87
N ILE A 274 -18.31 -41.54 47.38
CA ILE A 274 -16.98 -40.90 47.46
C ILE A 274 -16.03 -41.70 48.37
N LEU A 275 -16.50 -42.11 49.55
CA LEU A 275 -15.70 -42.91 50.48
C LEU A 275 -15.33 -44.27 49.87
N THR A 276 -16.26 -44.89 49.14
CA THR A 276 -16.06 -46.16 48.45
C THR A 276 -15.09 -46.01 47.28
N GLU A 277 -15.22 -44.95 46.47
CA GLU A 277 -14.31 -44.63 45.38
C GLU A 277 -12.87 -44.50 45.90
N HIS A 278 -12.66 -43.70 46.95
CA HIS A 278 -11.33 -43.54 47.53
C HIS A 278 -10.80 -44.83 48.17
N LEU A 279 -11.66 -45.69 48.72
CA LEU A 279 -11.28 -47.02 49.19
C LEU A 279 -10.78 -47.88 48.02
N LEU A 280 -11.54 -47.97 46.92
CA LEU A 280 -11.20 -48.72 45.71
C LEU A 280 -9.92 -48.21 45.02
N ASP A 281 -9.67 -46.90 45.07
CA ASP A 281 -8.52 -46.29 44.42
C ASP A 281 -7.23 -46.39 45.23
N ARG A 282 -7.32 -46.39 46.56
CA ARG A 282 -6.12 -46.24 47.42
C ARG A 282 -5.76 -47.47 48.23
N GLN A 283 -6.70 -48.38 48.46
CA GLN A 283 -6.40 -49.63 49.15
C GLN A 283 -6.00 -50.71 48.14
N ARG A 284 -4.72 -51.11 48.19
CA ARG A 284 -4.14 -52.04 47.20
C ARG A 284 -4.50 -53.51 47.45
N ASP A 285 -4.84 -53.87 48.67
CA ASP A 285 -5.22 -55.23 49.01
C ASP A 285 -6.67 -55.50 48.62
N LYS A 286 -6.86 -56.17 47.48
CA LYS A 286 -8.17 -56.57 46.95
C LYS A 286 -8.96 -57.45 47.94
N LYS A 287 -8.29 -58.22 48.82
CA LYS A 287 -8.98 -59.03 49.84
C LYS A 287 -9.54 -58.16 50.97
N ASP A 288 -8.77 -57.17 51.43
CA ASP A 288 -9.21 -56.23 52.45
C ASP A 288 -10.32 -55.31 51.92
N VAL A 289 -10.19 -54.81 50.68
CA VAL A 289 -11.24 -54.06 49.99
C VAL A 289 -12.53 -54.88 49.94
N TYR A 290 -12.46 -56.11 49.41
CA TYR A 290 -13.64 -56.97 49.31
C TYR A 290 -14.27 -57.25 50.68
N ALA A 291 -13.48 -57.51 51.72
CA ALA A 291 -13.98 -57.76 53.07
C ALA A 291 -14.63 -56.52 53.73
N ARG A 292 -14.25 -55.30 53.31
CA ARG A 292 -14.87 -54.04 53.78
C ARG A 292 -16.16 -53.73 53.02
N LEU A 293 -16.16 -53.91 51.71
CA LEU A 293 -17.36 -53.76 50.89
C LEU A 293 -18.45 -54.76 51.30
N LEU A 294 -18.05 -56.00 51.60
CA LEU A 294 -18.98 -57.05 52.04
C LEU A 294 -19.58 -56.74 53.42
N ARG A 295 -18.80 -56.17 54.36
CA ARG A 295 -19.33 -55.70 55.65
C ARG A 295 -20.32 -54.56 55.48
N LEU A 296 -20.00 -53.59 54.62
CA LEU A 296 -20.90 -52.47 54.30
C LEU A 296 -22.21 -52.95 53.66
N ASP A 297 -22.15 -53.89 52.73
CA ASP A 297 -23.31 -54.49 52.06
C ASP A 297 -24.19 -55.29 53.05
N ASP A 298 -23.57 -56.04 53.96
CA ASP A 298 -24.26 -56.84 54.98
C ASP A 298 -24.93 -55.96 56.08
N GLU A 299 -24.26 -54.88 56.52
CA GLU A 299 -24.77 -54.00 57.59
C GLU A 299 -25.75 -52.92 57.08
N LYS A 300 -25.59 -52.47 55.83
CA LYS A 300 -26.35 -51.38 55.23
C LYS A 300 -26.94 -51.82 53.88
N LEU A 301 -28.10 -52.48 53.91
CA LEU A 301 -28.77 -53.03 52.71
C LEU A 301 -29.02 -52.01 51.56
N TRP A 302 -29.07 -50.71 51.86
CA TRP A 302 -29.23 -49.65 50.85
C TRP A 302 -27.93 -49.33 50.07
N ALA A 303 -26.77 -49.83 50.51
CA ALA A 303 -25.46 -49.56 49.90
C ALA A 303 -25.20 -50.35 48.62
N GLY A 304 -25.81 -51.53 48.44
CA GLY A 304 -25.43 -52.52 47.42
C GLY A 304 -25.40 -51.98 45.98
N GLN A 305 -26.39 -51.18 45.58
CA GLN A 305 -26.42 -50.60 44.23
C GLN A 305 -25.28 -49.58 44.02
N THR A 306 -24.97 -48.76 45.02
CA THR A 306 -23.84 -47.82 44.98
C THR A 306 -22.51 -48.58 44.86
N LEU A 307 -22.36 -49.70 45.55
CA LEU A 307 -21.16 -50.55 45.44
C LEU A 307 -20.98 -51.14 44.04
N VAL A 308 -22.06 -51.64 43.42
CA VAL A 308 -22.02 -52.15 42.04
C VAL A 308 -21.59 -51.06 41.05
N LEU A 309 -22.16 -49.86 41.14
CA LEU A 309 -21.82 -48.74 40.26
C LEU A 309 -20.35 -48.30 40.42
N GLU A 310 -19.85 -48.22 41.65
CA GLU A 310 -18.45 -47.83 41.88
C GLU A 310 -17.46 -48.93 41.44
N LEU A 311 -17.84 -50.21 41.52
CA LEU A 311 -17.06 -51.31 40.95
C LEU A 311 -17.01 -51.26 39.41
N LEU A 312 -18.13 -50.98 38.74
CA LEU A 312 -18.19 -50.81 37.28
C LEU A 312 -17.36 -49.60 36.84
N LYS A 313 -17.53 -48.43 37.47
CA LYS A 313 -16.67 -47.25 37.19
C LYS A 313 -15.19 -47.53 37.42
N LYS A 314 -14.86 -48.34 38.42
CA LYS A 314 -13.48 -48.77 38.65
C LYS A 314 -13.00 -49.72 37.55
N ALA A 315 -13.84 -50.62 37.06
CA ALA A 315 -13.54 -51.49 35.93
C ALA A 315 -13.30 -50.69 34.64
N GLU A 316 -14.15 -49.70 34.34
CA GLU A 316 -13.99 -48.79 33.21
C GLU A 316 -12.67 -48.00 33.29
N ARG A 317 -12.40 -47.33 34.42
CA ARG A 317 -11.16 -46.54 34.61
C ARG A 317 -9.90 -47.41 34.55
N SER A 318 -9.92 -48.59 35.17
CA SER A 318 -8.72 -49.44 35.29
C SER A 318 -8.53 -50.40 34.11
N GLY A 319 -9.61 -50.84 33.46
CA GLY A 319 -9.62 -51.98 32.53
C GLY A 319 -9.37 -53.34 33.20
N ASP A 320 -9.41 -53.39 34.53
CA ASP A 320 -9.15 -54.63 35.28
C ASP A 320 -10.44 -55.43 35.42
N ARG A 321 -10.44 -56.61 34.78
CA ARG A 321 -11.53 -57.57 34.78
C ARG A 321 -12.01 -57.94 36.19
N TRP A 322 -11.14 -57.90 37.21
CA TRP A 322 -11.51 -58.23 38.58
C TRP A 322 -12.66 -57.36 39.11
N TYR A 323 -12.68 -56.05 38.79
CA TYR A 323 -13.75 -55.17 39.25
C TYR A 323 -15.05 -55.42 38.50
N LEU A 324 -14.99 -55.76 37.20
CA LEU A 324 -16.15 -56.14 36.39
C LEU A 324 -16.77 -57.44 36.90
N ASP A 325 -15.97 -58.47 37.14
CA ASP A 325 -16.42 -59.75 37.70
C ASP A 325 -17.05 -59.56 39.10
N LYS A 326 -16.46 -58.69 39.94
CA LYS A 326 -17.01 -58.38 41.26
C LYS A 326 -18.28 -57.55 41.21
N ALA A 327 -18.43 -56.64 40.25
CA ALA A 327 -19.69 -55.93 40.04
C ALA A 327 -20.83 -56.92 39.72
N PHE A 328 -20.58 -57.92 38.86
CA PHE A 328 -21.55 -58.98 38.58
C PHE A 328 -21.88 -59.81 39.83
N GLU A 329 -20.88 -60.13 40.66
CA GLU A 329 -21.08 -60.88 41.91
C GLU A 329 -21.93 -60.11 42.93
N PHE A 330 -21.66 -58.82 43.15
CA PHE A 330 -22.47 -57.97 44.03
C PHE A 330 -23.88 -57.74 43.46
N ASN A 331 -24.01 -57.57 42.14
CA ASN A 331 -25.33 -57.45 41.50
C ASN A 331 -26.17 -58.73 41.67
N ALA A 332 -25.56 -59.92 41.57
CA ALA A 332 -26.23 -61.20 41.80
C ALA A 332 -26.64 -61.44 43.26
N ARG A 333 -26.01 -60.75 44.22
CA ARG A 333 -26.33 -60.82 45.66
C ARG A 333 -27.47 -59.87 46.06
N SER A 334 -27.75 -58.84 45.27
CA SER A 334 -28.81 -57.87 45.55
C SER A 334 -30.17 -58.56 45.57
N MET A 335 -30.89 -58.47 46.70
CA MET A 335 -32.26 -59.00 46.86
C MET A 335 -33.33 -58.01 46.37
N VAL A 336 -32.93 -56.84 45.88
CA VAL A 336 -33.82 -55.81 45.34
C VAL A 336 -33.93 -56.03 43.83
N GLU A 337 -35.15 -56.19 43.30
CA GLU A 337 -35.44 -56.17 41.85
C GLU A 337 -35.00 -54.81 41.26
N THR A 338 -33.70 -54.67 40.97
CA THR A 338 -33.10 -53.49 40.36
C THR A 338 -32.66 -53.85 38.96
N GLN A 339 -33.00 -53.01 37.98
CA GLN A 339 -32.60 -53.19 36.58
C GLN A 339 -31.07 -53.28 36.48
N LEU A 340 -30.56 -54.23 35.70
CA LEU A 340 -29.13 -54.33 35.41
C LEU A 340 -28.63 -53.02 34.79
N PRO A 341 -27.51 -52.45 35.27
CA PRO A 341 -26.86 -51.28 34.67
C PRO A 341 -26.14 -51.68 33.38
N ILE A 342 -26.91 -52.08 32.36
CA ILE A 342 -26.41 -52.69 31.11
C ILE A 342 -25.50 -51.74 30.32
N GLU A 343 -25.72 -50.43 30.46
CA GLU A 343 -24.95 -49.40 29.78
C GLU A 343 -23.55 -49.27 30.40
N GLU A 344 -23.47 -49.20 31.73
CA GLU A 344 -22.22 -49.22 32.48
C GLU A 344 -21.46 -50.54 32.30
N ILE A 345 -22.17 -51.66 32.11
CA ILE A 345 -21.58 -52.96 31.76
C ILE A 345 -20.95 -52.94 30.36
N VAL A 346 -21.64 -52.40 29.35
CA VAL A 346 -21.09 -52.28 27.99
C VAL A 346 -19.89 -51.34 27.97
N LEU A 347 -19.97 -50.17 28.62
CA LEU A 347 -18.86 -49.22 28.70
C LEU A 347 -17.64 -49.82 29.41
N SER A 348 -17.86 -50.48 30.55
CA SER A 348 -16.80 -51.20 31.27
C SER A 348 -16.23 -52.35 30.43
N GLY A 349 -17.09 -53.09 29.72
CA GLY A 349 -16.71 -54.17 28.83
C GLY A 349 -15.82 -53.67 27.68
N ILE A 350 -16.18 -52.56 27.04
CA ILE A 350 -15.39 -51.92 25.99
C ILE A 350 -14.01 -51.53 26.55
N ALA A 351 -13.97 -50.84 27.69
CA ALA A 351 -12.71 -50.42 28.31
C ALA A 351 -11.80 -51.60 28.70
N VAL A 352 -12.37 -52.71 29.17
CA VAL A 352 -11.63 -53.94 29.47
C VAL A 352 -11.13 -54.61 28.19
N VAL A 353 -11.92 -54.64 27.11
CA VAL A 353 -11.51 -55.22 25.83
C VAL A 353 -10.44 -54.40 25.13
N GLU A 354 -10.56 -53.08 25.09
CA GLU A 354 -9.54 -52.20 24.51
C GLU A 354 -8.18 -52.36 25.20
N LYS A 355 -8.17 -52.62 26.52
CA LYS A 355 -6.93 -52.85 27.29
C LYS A 355 -6.42 -54.29 27.26
N SER A 356 -7.32 -55.28 27.20
CA SER A 356 -6.95 -56.70 27.22
C SER A 356 -6.70 -57.29 25.83
N GLY A 357 -7.18 -56.63 24.77
CA GLY A 357 -7.10 -57.11 23.38
C GLY A 357 -7.98 -58.32 23.08
N ASN A 358 -8.88 -58.71 23.98
CA ASN A 358 -9.69 -59.92 23.85
C ASN A 358 -11.16 -59.58 23.55
N PRO A 359 -11.64 -59.71 22.29
CA PRO A 359 -13.00 -59.32 21.89
C PRO A 359 -14.10 -60.20 22.49
N THR A 360 -13.76 -61.39 23.04
CA THR A 360 -14.75 -62.33 23.60
C THR A 360 -15.63 -61.75 24.70
N ILE A 361 -15.12 -60.79 25.49
CA ILE A 361 -15.90 -60.15 26.55
C ILE A 361 -17.07 -59.33 25.97
N LEU A 362 -16.88 -58.64 24.84
CA LEU A 362 -17.98 -57.92 24.17
C LEU A 362 -18.97 -58.88 23.52
N LEU A 363 -18.50 -60.04 23.05
CA LEU A 363 -19.36 -61.10 22.52
C LEU A 363 -20.18 -61.79 23.63
N ASP A 364 -19.63 -61.92 24.84
CA ASP A 364 -20.33 -62.44 26.03
C ASP A 364 -21.36 -61.44 26.58
N VAL A 365 -21.12 -60.13 26.39
CA VAL A 365 -22.05 -59.05 26.77
C VAL A 365 -23.18 -58.88 25.74
N ALA A 366 -22.96 -59.21 24.47
CA ALA A 366 -23.95 -59.05 23.40
C ALA A 366 -25.31 -59.74 23.68
N PRO A 367 -25.39 -61.00 24.18
CA PRO A 367 -26.66 -61.63 24.57
C PRO A 367 -27.41 -60.88 25.68
N LEU A 368 -26.71 -60.23 26.62
CA LEU A 368 -27.32 -59.46 27.71
C LEU A 368 -28.06 -58.22 27.19
N ILE A 369 -27.65 -57.70 26.03
CA ILE A 369 -28.32 -56.59 25.35
C ILE A 369 -29.69 -57.06 24.84
N ASP A 370 -29.77 -58.25 24.23
CA ASP A 370 -31.03 -58.81 23.70
C ASP A 370 -32.04 -59.11 24.83
N GLU A 371 -31.57 -59.48 26.01
CA GLU A 371 -32.42 -59.84 27.16
C GLU A 371 -32.91 -58.62 27.98
N SER A 372 -32.15 -57.53 28.00
CA SER A 372 -32.34 -56.42 28.97
C SER A 372 -32.71 -55.07 28.35
N CYS A 373 -32.63 -54.93 27.02
CA CYS A 373 -32.84 -53.64 26.33
C CYS A 373 -34.06 -53.65 25.41
N ASP A 374 -34.64 -52.47 25.17
CA ASP A 374 -35.55 -52.28 24.04
C ASP A 374 -34.77 -52.24 22.70
N VAL A 375 -35.50 -52.35 21.59
CA VAL A 375 -34.95 -52.40 20.23
C VAL A 375 -34.03 -51.20 19.92
N ALA A 376 -34.37 -50.01 20.41
CA ALA A 376 -33.61 -48.79 20.12
C ALA A 376 -32.31 -48.73 20.94
N LYS A 377 -32.36 -49.11 22.22
CA LYS A 377 -31.20 -49.19 23.10
C LYS A 377 -30.26 -50.32 22.68
N ALA A 378 -30.80 -51.45 22.21
CA ALA A 378 -30.02 -52.56 21.68
C ALA A 378 -29.21 -52.16 20.42
N ALA A 379 -29.85 -51.51 19.45
CA ALA A 379 -29.16 -51.02 18.25
C ALA A 379 -28.03 -50.03 18.58
N HIS A 380 -28.23 -49.16 19.57
CA HIS A 380 -27.20 -48.23 20.04
C HIS A 380 -25.98 -48.94 20.64
N LEU A 381 -26.21 -49.94 21.50
CA LEU A 381 -25.14 -50.68 22.16
C LEU A 381 -24.38 -51.59 21.18
N TYR A 382 -25.08 -52.24 20.23
CA TYR A 382 -24.43 -53.01 19.16
C TYR A 382 -23.52 -52.15 18.27
N ARG A 383 -23.90 -50.89 18.02
CA ARG A 383 -23.05 -49.93 17.32
C ARG A 383 -21.81 -49.57 18.12
N GLN A 384 -21.92 -49.35 19.43
CA GLN A 384 -20.75 -49.08 20.28
C GLN A 384 -19.77 -50.26 20.27
N ILE A 385 -20.28 -51.50 20.29
CA ILE A 385 -19.47 -52.71 20.15
C ILE A 385 -18.82 -52.78 18.76
N THR A 386 -19.57 -52.51 17.69
CA THR A 386 -19.08 -52.50 16.30
C THR A 386 -17.94 -51.51 16.10
N ASP A 387 -18.09 -50.28 16.62
CA ASP A 387 -17.06 -49.24 16.54
C ASP A 387 -15.80 -49.66 17.32
N ALA A 388 -15.95 -50.23 18.52
CA ALA A 388 -14.83 -50.76 19.30
C ALA A 388 -14.09 -51.89 18.55
N LEU A 389 -14.80 -52.86 17.99
CA LEU A 389 -14.22 -53.97 17.22
C LEU A 389 -13.54 -53.48 15.93
N SER A 390 -14.14 -52.52 15.23
CA SER A 390 -13.56 -51.89 14.04
C SER A 390 -12.25 -51.16 14.37
N ARG A 391 -12.20 -50.39 15.46
CA ARG A 391 -10.96 -49.72 15.93
C ARG A 391 -9.87 -50.71 16.30
N MET A 392 -10.22 -51.91 16.76
CA MET A 392 -9.29 -52.99 17.06
C MET A 392 -8.81 -53.75 15.81
N GLY A 393 -9.34 -53.43 14.62
CA GLY A 393 -8.98 -54.07 13.35
C GLY A 393 -9.67 -55.42 13.13
N ASP A 394 -10.65 -55.80 13.96
CA ASP A 394 -11.40 -57.04 13.84
C ASP A 394 -12.62 -56.87 12.92
N PHE A 395 -12.34 -56.75 11.63
CA PHE A 395 -13.33 -56.49 10.58
C PHE A 395 -14.46 -57.52 10.54
N TYR A 396 -14.15 -58.81 10.72
CA TYR A 396 -15.13 -59.88 10.58
C TYR A 396 -16.17 -59.88 11.71
N HIS A 397 -15.75 -59.70 12.96
CA HIS A 397 -16.71 -59.60 14.06
C HIS A 397 -17.42 -58.24 14.04
N ALA A 398 -16.74 -57.15 13.65
CA ALA A 398 -17.38 -55.84 13.53
C ALA A 398 -18.51 -55.85 12.49
N ILE A 399 -18.28 -56.41 11.30
CA ILE A 399 -19.30 -56.46 10.25
C ILE A 399 -20.47 -57.40 10.61
N GLU A 400 -20.20 -58.47 11.36
CA GLU A 400 -21.23 -59.39 11.87
C GLU A 400 -22.10 -58.76 12.96
N VAL A 401 -21.49 -58.03 13.92
CA VAL A 401 -22.24 -57.29 14.94
C VAL A 401 -23.04 -56.14 14.30
N MET A 402 -22.49 -55.50 13.26
CA MET A 402 -23.18 -54.44 12.51
C MET A 402 -24.48 -54.95 11.86
N LYS A 403 -24.51 -56.20 11.40
CA LYS A 403 -25.72 -56.85 10.85
C LYS A 403 -26.88 -56.86 11.85
N LYS A 404 -26.57 -57.05 13.15
CA LYS A 404 -27.59 -57.01 14.21
C LYS A 404 -28.15 -55.60 14.39
N ALA A 405 -27.29 -54.57 14.31
CA ALA A 405 -27.70 -53.17 14.38
C ALA A 405 -28.50 -52.73 13.13
N SER A 406 -28.16 -53.23 11.93
CA SER A 406 -28.86 -52.90 10.69
C SER A 406 -30.24 -53.55 10.57
N ALA A 407 -30.40 -54.78 11.07
CA ALA A 407 -31.68 -55.51 11.03
C ALA A 407 -32.79 -54.93 11.93
N THR A 408 -32.45 -54.13 12.95
CA THR A 408 -33.42 -53.58 13.92
C THR A 408 -33.77 -52.11 13.69
N THR A 409 -33.13 -51.44 12.74
CA THR A 409 -33.17 -49.98 12.63
C THR A 409 -34.16 -49.50 11.56
N GLN A 410 -35.29 -48.92 11.98
CA GLN A 410 -36.26 -48.27 11.07
C GLN A 410 -35.82 -46.86 10.60
N ARG A 411 -34.81 -46.24 11.25
CA ARG A 411 -34.25 -44.92 10.91
C ARG A 411 -32.76 -44.85 11.23
N ILE A 412 -31.94 -44.54 10.23
CA ILE A 412 -30.49 -44.40 10.38
C ILE A 412 -30.13 -43.08 11.03
N ASN A 413 -29.29 -43.13 12.07
CA ASN A 413 -28.67 -41.96 12.68
C ASN A 413 -27.26 -41.72 12.09
N ALA A 414 -26.72 -40.51 12.25
CA ALA A 414 -25.41 -40.14 11.70
C ALA A 414 -24.28 -41.10 12.13
N GLN A 415 -24.33 -41.59 13.36
CA GLN A 415 -23.30 -42.49 13.88
C GLN A 415 -23.32 -43.88 13.22
N PHE A 416 -24.50 -44.40 12.87
CA PHE A 416 -24.63 -45.62 12.08
C PHE A 416 -24.09 -45.42 10.67
N PHE A 417 -24.36 -44.26 10.07
CA PHE A 417 -23.86 -43.88 8.76
C PHE A 417 -22.33 -43.87 8.74
N ASP A 418 -21.70 -43.16 9.68
CA ASP A 418 -20.23 -43.06 9.77
C ASP A 418 -19.55 -44.43 9.99
N THR A 419 -20.14 -45.26 10.85
CA THR A 419 -19.61 -46.61 11.14
C THR A 419 -19.74 -47.51 9.90
N SER A 420 -20.85 -47.38 9.16
CA SER A 420 -21.06 -48.09 7.89
C SER A 420 -20.06 -47.65 6.84
N VAL A 421 -19.85 -46.35 6.65
CA VAL A 421 -18.85 -45.79 5.72
C VAL A 421 -17.45 -46.35 6.03
N ARG A 422 -17.06 -46.40 7.31
CA ARG A 422 -15.75 -46.96 7.70
C ARG A 422 -15.61 -48.43 7.33
N LEU A 423 -16.61 -49.26 7.64
CA LEU A 423 -16.59 -50.68 7.29
C LEU A 423 -16.65 -50.91 5.77
N ILE A 424 -17.34 -50.05 5.02
CA ILE A 424 -17.34 -50.08 3.55
C ILE A 424 -15.93 -49.77 3.01
N LYS A 425 -15.25 -48.75 3.55
CA LYS A 425 -13.85 -48.44 3.19
C LYS A 425 -12.89 -49.59 3.51
N ASP A 426 -13.05 -50.23 4.67
CA ASP A 426 -12.27 -51.42 5.03
C ASP A 426 -12.59 -52.62 4.11
N GLY A 427 -13.84 -52.73 3.66
CA GLY A 427 -14.26 -53.70 2.65
C GLY A 427 -13.59 -53.47 1.29
N ILE A 428 -13.45 -52.22 0.83
CA ILE A 428 -12.69 -51.86 -0.39
C ILE A 428 -11.23 -52.27 -0.22
N LYS A 429 -10.59 -51.91 0.90
CA LYS A 429 -9.18 -52.22 1.17
C LYS A 429 -8.88 -53.73 1.19
N ARG A 430 -9.88 -54.55 1.50
CA ARG A 430 -9.76 -56.00 1.61
C ARG A 430 -10.29 -56.74 0.37
N ASP A 431 -10.81 -56.02 -0.63
CA ASP A 431 -11.52 -56.56 -1.80
C ASP A 431 -12.72 -57.48 -1.41
N GLU A 432 -13.39 -57.19 -0.30
CA GLU A 432 -14.48 -57.99 0.29
C GLU A 432 -15.85 -57.31 0.14
N ILE A 433 -16.14 -56.76 -1.05
CA ILE A 433 -17.41 -56.05 -1.32
C ILE A 433 -18.64 -56.97 -1.15
N GLY A 434 -18.47 -58.28 -1.35
CA GLY A 434 -19.51 -59.28 -1.06
C GLY A 434 -19.99 -59.26 0.39
N LEU A 435 -19.08 -59.13 1.36
CA LEU A 435 -19.42 -59.08 2.79
C LEU A 435 -20.11 -57.76 3.17
N VAL A 436 -19.68 -56.65 2.57
CA VAL A 436 -20.33 -55.34 2.71
C VAL A 436 -21.76 -55.39 2.21
N ARG A 437 -21.97 -56.00 1.03
CA ARG A 437 -23.29 -56.17 0.44
C ARG A 437 -24.22 -57.01 1.32
N GLU A 438 -23.74 -58.14 1.83
CA GLU A 438 -24.55 -59.06 2.64
C GLU A 438 -24.90 -58.52 4.03
N ASN A 439 -23.96 -57.87 4.71
CA ASN A 439 -24.10 -57.56 6.13
C ASN A 439 -24.50 -56.10 6.44
N ILE A 440 -24.20 -55.17 5.53
CA ILE A 440 -24.53 -53.75 5.69
C ILE A 440 -25.64 -53.35 4.72
N LEU A 441 -25.47 -53.59 3.42
CA LEU A 441 -26.37 -53.02 2.39
C LEU A 441 -27.68 -53.79 2.22
N ALA A 442 -27.70 -55.12 2.44
CA ALA A 442 -28.84 -55.98 2.12
C ALA A 442 -30.16 -55.62 2.82
N THR A 443 -30.10 -54.93 3.96
CA THR A 443 -31.28 -54.58 4.77
C THR A 443 -31.65 -53.10 4.70
N LEU A 444 -31.00 -52.30 3.83
CA LEU A 444 -31.17 -50.84 3.75
C LEU A 444 -31.96 -50.43 2.50
N ASP A 445 -32.60 -49.26 2.57
CA ASP A 445 -33.27 -48.64 1.42
C ASP A 445 -32.25 -48.09 0.41
N THR A 446 -32.64 -48.04 -0.87
CA THR A 446 -31.74 -47.67 -1.97
C THR A 446 -31.13 -46.27 -1.81
N ASP A 447 -31.89 -45.28 -1.33
CA ASP A 447 -31.39 -43.90 -1.13
C ASP A 447 -30.25 -43.82 -0.09
N ILE A 448 -30.33 -44.68 0.92
CA ILE A 448 -29.30 -44.80 1.96
C ILE A 448 -28.08 -45.52 1.40
N ILE A 449 -28.30 -46.60 0.63
CA ILE A 449 -27.22 -47.35 -0.04
C ILE A 449 -26.42 -46.42 -0.94
N ASP A 450 -27.10 -45.61 -1.76
CA ASP A 450 -26.46 -44.63 -2.63
C ASP A 450 -25.63 -43.64 -1.82
N SER A 451 -26.20 -43.06 -0.75
CA SER A 451 -25.49 -42.12 0.13
C SER A 451 -24.24 -42.73 0.79
N LEU A 452 -24.34 -43.98 1.25
CA LEU A 452 -23.23 -44.71 1.88
C LEU A 452 -22.12 -45.03 0.89
N ILE A 453 -22.48 -45.51 -0.31
CA ILE A 453 -21.51 -45.81 -1.38
C ILE A 453 -20.82 -44.53 -1.84
N HIS A 454 -21.60 -43.47 -2.09
CA HIS A 454 -21.07 -42.18 -2.51
C HIS A 454 -20.03 -41.64 -1.53
N GLN A 455 -20.37 -41.57 -0.24
CA GLN A 455 -19.45 -41.09 0.79
C GLN A 455 -18.24 -42.01 0.93
N ALA A 456 -18.42 -43.34 0.94
CA ALA A 456 -17.32 -44.28 1.13
C ALA A 456 -16.33 -44.25 -0.03
N VAL A 457 -16.80 -44.21 -1.28
CA VAL A 457 -15.94 -44.19 -2.47
C VAL A 457 -15.22 -42.85 -2.60
N THR A 458 -15.91 -41.72 -2.39
CA THR A 458 -15.29 -40.40 -2.44
C THR A 458 -14.27 -40.20 -1.32
N ASP A 459 -14.57 -40.64 -0.09
CA ASP A 459 -13.62 -40.63 1.02
C ASP A 459 -12.44 -41.57 0.77
N PHE A 460 -12.67 -42.74 0.16
CA PHE A 460 -11.57 -43.63 -0.21
C PHE A 460 -10.62 -42.94 -1.21
N CYS A 461 -11.18 -42.24 -2.20
CA CYS A 461 -10.41 -41.43 -3.14
C CYS A 461 -9.73 -40.20 -2.52
N LYS A 462 -10.16 -39.75 -1.33
CA LYS A 462 -9.56 -38.62 -0.58
C LYS A 462 -8.47 -39.05 0.40
N ASP A 463 -8.72 -40.13 1.13
CA ASP A 463 -7.95 -40.51 2.32
C ASP A 463 -6.77 -41.45 2.00
N TYR A 464 -6.87 -42.27 0.95
CA TYR A 464 -5.91 -43.34 0.68
C TYR A 464 -4.81 -42.94 -0.32
N THR A 465 -3.71 -43.68 -0.33
CA THR A 465 -2.60 -43.45 -1.28
C THR A 465 -3.00 -43.82 -2.71
N PHE A 466 -2.37 -43.20 -3.72
CA PHE A 466 -2.70 -43.50 -5.11
C PHE A 466 -2.44 -44.96 -5.49
N GLY A 467 -1.34 -45.56 -4.99
CA GLY A 467 -1.07 -46.99 -5.18
C GLY A 467 -2.13 -47.91 -4.58
N GLU A 468 -2.70 -47.58 -3.42
CA GLU A 468 -3.83 -48.34 -2.84
C GLU A 468 -5.10 -48.19 -3.69
N ILE A 469 -5.38 -47.00 -4.20
CA ILE A 469 -6.56 -46.74 -5.05
C ILE A 469 -6.46 -47.51 -6.37
N VAL A 470 -5.29 -47.47 -7.02
CA VAL A 470 -5.01 -48.25 -8.24
C VAL A 470 -5.11 -49.75 -7.95
N GLY A 471 -4.52 -50.21 -6.84
CA GLY A 471 -4.55 -51.61 -6.41
C GLY A 471 -5.96 -52.16 -6.18
N HIS A 472 -6.88 -51.33 -5.68
CA HIS A 472 -8.27 -51.72 -5.35
C HIS A 472 -9.32 -51.19 -6.34
N THR A 473 -8.90 -50.82 -7.56
CA THR A 473 -9.81 -50.28 -8.58
C THR A 473 -10.94 -51.26 -8.94
N SER A 474 -10.73 -52.58 -8.87
CA SER A 474 -11.79 -53.57 -9.07
C SER A 474 -12.87 -53.53 -7.99
N ALA A 475 -12.49 -53.38 -6.71
CA ALA A 475 -13.44 -53.30 -5.59
C ALA A 475 -14.23 -51.98 -5.64
N ILE A 476 -13.57 -50.86 -5.97
CA ILE A 476 -14.24 -49.58 -6.22
C ILE A 476 -15.27 -49.74 -7.36
N LYS A 477 -14.90 -50.39 -8.47
CA LYS A 477 -15.82 -50.65 -9.60
C LYS A 477 -17.02 -51.51 -9.19
N GLU A 478 -16.79 -52.58 -8.42
CA GLU A 478 -17.87 -53.45 -7.94
C GLU A 478 -18.85 -52.71 -7.03
N LEU A 479 -18.33 -51.86 -6.14
CA LEU A 479 -19.15 -51.07 -5.23
C LEU A 479 -19.93 -49.96 -5.96
N VAL A 480 -19.30 -49.23 -6.87
CA VAL A 480 -19.94 -48.13 -7.63
C VAL A 480 -21.06 -48.65 -8.53
N ARG A 481 -20.99 -49.89 -9.05
CA ARG A 481 -22.08 -50.53 -9.80
C ARG A 481 -23.37 -50.72 -9.01
N LEU A 482 -23.30 -50.65 -7.69
CA LEU A 482 -24.48 -50.72 -6.81
C LEU A 482 -25.14 -49.35 -6.61
N HIS A 483 -24.55 -48.25 -7.10
CA HIS A 483 -25.04 -46.89 -6.98
C HIS A 483 -25.87 -46.46 -8.20
N GLN A 484 -27.04 -45.83 -8.00
CA GLN A 484 -27.92 -45.46 -9.13
C GLN A 484 -27.28 -44.47 -10.12
N ALA A 485 -26.50 -43.51 -9.64
CA ALA A 485 -25.76 -42.55 -10.47
C ALA A 485 -24.27 -42.92 -10.59
N GLN A 486 -23.97 -44.16 -10.99
CA GLN A 486 -22.61 -44.70 -11.09
C GLN A 486 -21.66 -43.83 -11.94
N ASP A 487 -22.14 -43.32 -13.08
CA ASP A 487 -21.36 -42.52 -14.02
C ASP A 487 -20.95 -41.17 -13.41
N THR A 488 -21.87 -40.52 -12.70
CA THR A 488 -21.60 -39.27 -11.99
C THR A 488 -20.61 -39.48 -10.85
N LEU A 489 -20.73 -40.58 -10.12
CA LEU A 489 -19.79 -40.90 -9.03
C LEU A 489 -18.37 -41.19 -9.55
N LEU A 490 -18.24 -41.90 -10.68
CA LEU A 490 -16.93 -42.11 -11.34
C LEU A 490 -16.32 -40.80 -11.84
N PHE A 491 -17.13 -39.92 -12.43
CA PHE A 491 -16.71 -38.58 -12.85
C PHE A 491 -16.21 -37.74 -11.67
N GLU A 492 -16.90 -37.76 -10.54
CA GLU A 492 -16.48 -37.05 -9.33
C GLU A 492 -15.17 -37.62 -8.76
N CYS A 493 -15.03 -38.95 -8.73
CA CYS A 493 -13.79 -39.60 -8.32
C CYS A 493 -12.59 -39.16 -9.18
N ASN A 494 -12.78 -39.09 -10.51
CA ASN A 494 -11.77 -38.58 -11.43
C ASN A 494 -11.32 -37.15 -11.03
N ASN A 495 -12.27 -36.25 -10.78
CA ASN A 495 -11.96 -34.87 -10.38
C ASN A 495 -11.26 -34.78 -9.02
N ILE A 496 -11.66 -35.59 -8.03
CA ILE A 496 -10.99 -35.68 -6.73
C ILE A 496 -9.53 -36.11 -6.90
N LEU A 497 -9.27 -37.15 -7.69
CA LEU A 497 -7.93 -37.70 -7.90
C LEU A 497 -7.02 -36.73 -8.68
N ILE A 498 -7.56 -36.07 -9.72
CA ILE A 498 -6.88 -34.98 -10.43
C ILE A 498 -6.53 -33.85 -9.44
N GLY A 499 -7.48 -33.41 -8.62
CA GLY A 499 -7.27 -32.36 -7.61
C GLY A 499 -6.23 -32.70 -6.54
N ARG A 500 -6.10 -33.98 -6.18
CA ARG A 500 -5.04 -34.48 -5.28
C ARG A 500 -3.66 -34.59 -5.94
N GLY A 501 -3.60 -34.45 -7.27
CA GLY A 501 -2.35 -34.50 -8.04
C GLY A 501 -1.96 -35.90 -8.52
N PHE A 502 -2.92 -36.78 -8.78
CA PHE A 502 -2.67 -38.15 -9.27
C PHE A 502 -1.73 -38.18 -10.48
N ILE A 503 -2.01 -37.36 -11.51
CA ILE A 503 -1.23 -37.27 -12.77
C ILE A 503 0.23 -36.87 -12.53
N ARG A 504 0.57 -36.26 -11.37
CA ARG A 504 1.95 -35.92 -11.03
C ARG A 504 2.74 -37.12 -10.52
N GLN A 505 2.08 -38.09 -9.92
CA GLN A 505 2.72 -39.16 -9.14
C GLN A 505 2.57 -40.54 -9.80
N GLU A 506 1.49 -40.77 -10.53
CA GLU A 506 1.14 -42.05 -11.16
C GLU A 506 0.90 -41.89 -12.67
N ASP A 507 0.76 -43.00 -13.40
CA ASP A 507 0.50 -42.99 -14.85
C ASP A 507 -0.96 -42.59 -15.14
N PRO A 508 -1.20 -41.53 -15.94
CA PRO A 508 -2.54 -41.12 -16.37
C PRO A 508 -3.41 -42.22 -16.98
N SER A 509 -2.81 -43.27 -17.54
CA SER A 509 -3.54 -44.42 -18.08
C SER A 509 -4.44 -45.12 -17.04
N ASP A 510 -4.09 -45.09 -15.76
CA ASP A 510 -4.91 -45.69 -14.70
C ASP A 510 -6.19 -44.89 -14.42
N LEU A 511 -6.15 -43.56 -14.51
CA LEU A 511 -7.35 -42.71 -14.46
C LEU A 511 -8.22 -42.90 -15.71
N VAL A 512 -7.61 -43.01 -16.89
CA VAL A 512 -8.33 -43.31 -18.13
C VAL A 512 -9.04 -44.67 -18.01
N ASN A 513 -8.39 -45.68 -17.41
CA ASN A 513 -9.01 -46.99 -17.15
C ASN A 513 -10.19 -46.97 -16.16
N LEU A 514 -10.22 -45.99 -15.24
CA LEU A 514 -11.33 -45.77 -14.33
C LEU A 514 -12.51 -45.10 -15.06
N VAL A 515 -12.22 -44.02 -15.79
CA VAL A 515 -13.21 -43.21 -16.53
C VAL A 515 -13.81 -43.95 -17.73
N ASN A 516 -13.08 -44.87 -18.36
CA ASN A 516 -13.58 -45.71 -19.46
C ASN A 516 -14.77 -46.61 -19.08
N GLN A 517 -15.09 -46.72 -17.78
CA GLN A 517 -16.28 -47.44 -17.31
C GLN A 517 -17.55 -46.58 -17.32
N ILE A 518 -17.44 -45.27 -17.52
CA ILE A 518 -18.59 -44.37 -17.62
C ILE A 518 -19.35 -44.72 -18.90
N GLU A 519 -20.64 -45.06 -18.77
CA GLU A 519 -21.50 -45.44 -19.89
C GLU A 519 -22.02 -44.20 -20.64
N ASP A 520 -22.34 -43.12 -19.92
CA ASP A 520 -22.68 -41.81 -20.49
C ASP A 520 -21.46 -41.22 -21.22
N GLN A 521 -21.58 -41.16 -22.55
CA GLN A 521 -20.53 -40.67 -23.43
C GLN A 521 -20.12 -39.23 -23.10
N THR A 522 -21.07 -38.35 -22.76
CA THR A 522 -20.80 -36.93 -22.48
C THR A 522 -19.96 -36.80 -21.21
N LEU A 523 -20.34 -37.50 -20.14
CA LEU A 523 -19.59 -37.49 -18.88
C LEU A 523 -18.21 -38.13 -19.03
N ARG A 524 -18.09 -39.19 -19.84
CA ARG A 524 -16.81 -39.83 -20.14
C ARG A 524 -15.87 -38.87 -20.86
N GLU A 525 -16.35 -38.21 -21.91
CA GLU A 525 -15.58 -37.25 -22.70
C GLU A 525 -15.15 -36.05 -21.85
N GLN A 526 -16.02 -35.54 -20.98
CA GLN A 526 -15.65 -34.48 -20.02
C GLN A 526 -14.57 -34.93 -19.02
N ALA A 527 -14.65 -36.16 -18.50
CA ALA A 527 -13.62 -36.68 -17.62
C ALA A 527 -12.27 -36.88 -18.34
N ILE A 528 -12.29 -37.36 -19.59
CA ILE A 528 -11.08 -37.47 -20.43
C ILE A 528 -10.49 -36.09 -20.69
N MET A 529 -11.32 -35.09 -21.02
CA MET A 529 -10.89 -33.70 -21.19
C MET A 529 -10.19 -33.16 -19.93
N ALA A 530 -10.74 -33.40 -18.74
CA ALA A 530 -10.12 -32.98 -17.48
C ALA A 530 -8.73 -33.62 -17.28
N ILE A 531 -8.57 -34.90 -17.65
CA ILE A 531 -7.27 -35.60 -17.62
C ILE A 531 -6.30 -34.95 -18.62
N VAL A 532 -6.72 -34.72 -19.87
CA VAL A 532 -5.91 -34.11 -20.94
C VAL A 532 -5.36 -32.75 -20.53
N VAL A 533 -6.21 -31.86 -20.01
CA VAL A 533 -5.81 -30.50 -19.64
C VAL A 533 -4.81 -30.51 -18.48
N GLU A 534 -5.04 -31.32 -17.45
CA GLU A 534 -4.09 -31.42 -16.33
C GLU A 534 -2.78 -32.12 -16.74
N MET A 535 -2.83 -33.12 -17.64
CA MET A 535 -1.62 -33.69 -18.26
C MET A 535 -0.82 -32.61 -18.99
N ALA A 536 -1.46 -31.76 -19.80
CA ALA A 536 -0.78 -30.69 -20.50
C ALA A 536 -0.16 -29.68 -19.54
N ARG A 537 -0.91 -29.27 -18.51
CA ARG A 537 -0.43 -28.34 -17.47
C ARG A 537 0.79 -28.88 -16.72
N ILE A 538 0.78 -30.15 -16.34
CA ILE A 538 1.93 -30.80 -15.68
C ILE A 538 3.10 -30.96 -16.65
N GLY A 539 2.81 -31.22 -17.93
CA GLY A 539 3.80 -31.27 -19.01
C GLY A 539 4.58 -29.97 -19.12
N VAL A 540 3.88 -28.83 -19.16
CA VAL A 540 4.51 -27.49 -19.15
C VAL A 540 5.35 -27.29 -17.88
N ALA A 541 4.77 -27.52 -16.70
CA ALA A 541 5.45 -27.30 -15.42
C ALA A 541 6.73 -28.14 -15.26
N ARG A 542 6.82 -29.30 -15.92
CA ARG A 542 8.00 -30.18 -15.93
C ARG A 542 8.88 -30.03 -17.18
N LYS A 543 8.46 -29.21 -18.14
CA LYS A 543 9.04 -29.14 -19.50
C LYS A 543 9.09 -30.52 -20.20
N ASP A 544 8.10 -31.36 -19.94
CA ASP A 544 7.97 -32.70 -20.49
C ASP A 544 7.13 -32.68 -21.78
N ARG A 545 7.85 -32.63 -22.91
CA ARG A 545 7.25 -32.63 -24.26
C ARG A 545 6.55 -33.94 -24.59
N ASP A 546 6.94 -35.06 -23.99
CA ASP A 546 6.32 -36.36 -24.25
C ASP A 546 4.96 -36.47 -23.53
N LEU A 547 4.84 -35.88 -22.34
CA LEU A 547 3.55 -35.77 -21.64
C LEU A 547 2.56 -34.89 -22.41
N LEU A 548 3.02 -33.78 -23.01
CA LEU A 548 2.21 -32.93 -23.89
C LEU A 548 1.75 -33.70 -25.14
N ARG A 549 2.64 -34.45 -25.81
CA ARG A 549 2.28 -35.30 -26.96
C ARG A 549 1.23 -36.35 -26.58
N ARG A 550 1.37 -36.98 -25.41
CA ARG A 550 0.38 -37.92 -24.87
C ARG A 550 -0.96 -37.25 -24.58
N ALA A 551 -0.95 -36.04 -24.03
CA ALA A 551 -2.17 -35.26 -23.80
C ALA A 551 -2.87 -34.95 -25.14
N THR A 552 -2.12 -34.50 -26.16
CA THR A 552 -2.66 -34.30 -27.52
C THR A 552 -3.22 -35.60 -28.09
N ALA A 553 -2.51 -36.73 -27.98
CA ALA A 553 -2.99 -38.01 -28.47
C ALA A 553 -4.28 -38.46 -27.75
N LEU A 554 -4.41 -38.20 -26.45
CA LEU A 554 -5.58 -38.55 -25.65
C LEU A 554 -6.83 -37.75 -26.07
N THR A 555 -6.69 -36.55 -26.67
CA THR A 555 -7.84 -35.84 -27.26
C THR A 555 -8.54 -36.66 -28.35
N CYS A 556 -7.84 -37.59 -29.02
CA CYS A 556 -8.43 -38.43 -30.05
C CYS A 556 -9.44 -39.45 -29.49
N GLU A 557 -9.45 -39.72 -28.19
CA GLU A 557 -10.46 -40.57 -27.53
C GLU A 557 -11.80 -39.84 -27.33
N ILE A 558 -11.85 -38.51 -27.50
CA ILE A 558 -13.08 -37.70 -27.44
C ILE A 558 -13.73 -37.74 -28.82
N MET A 559 -14.95 -38.27 -28.93
CA MET A 559 -15.62 -38.44 -30.24
C MET A 559 -16.37 -37.19 -30.68
N ASP A 560 -16.97 -36.45 -29.74
CA ASP A 560 -17.60 -35.16 -30.04
C ASP A 560 -16.56 -34.13 -30.51
N GLN A 561 -16.82 -33.51 -31.68
CA GLN A 561 -15.86 -32.60 -32.31
C GLN A 561 -15.71 -31.30 -31.52
N GLN A 562 -16.77 -30.82 -30.86
CA GLN A 562 -16.71 -29.61 -30.05
C GLN A 562 -15.92 -29.84 -28.77
N ALA A 563 -16.21 -30.91 -28.02
CA ALA A 563 -15.45 -31.28 -26.82
C ALA A 563 -13.99 -31.60 -27.14
N ARG A 564 -13.70 -32.20 -28.32
CA ARG A 564 -12.32 -32.42 -28.78
C ARG A 564 -11.61 -31.10 -29.06
N ALA A 565 -12.28 -30.14 -29.72
CA ALA A 565 -11.71 -28.82 -29.98
C ALA A 565 -11.43 -28.05 -28.69
N GLU A 566 -12.30 -28.15 -27.69
CA GLU A 566 -12.10 -27.57 -26.35
C GLU A 566 -10.90 -28.20 -25.64
N ALA A 567 -10.81 -29.54 -25.63
CA ALA A 567 -9.69 -30.26 -25.04
C ALA A 567 -8.36 -29.91 -25.72
N LEU A 568 -8.32 -29.88 -27.05
CA LEU A 568 -7.14 -29.51 -27.82
C LEU A 568 -6.78 -28.04 -27.59
N GLY A 569 -7.76 -27.12 -27.55
CA GLY A 569 -7.56 -25.71 -27.20
C GLY A 569 -6.93 -25.54 -25.82
N GLY A 570 -7.34 -26.36 -24.84
CA GLY A 570 -6.69 -26.40 -23.52
C GLY A 570 -5.22 -26.85 -23.58
N VAL A 571 -4.87 -27.79 -24.46
CA VAL A 571 -3.46 -28.18 -24.70
C VAL A 571 -2.69 -27.05 -25.38
N VAL A 572 -3.30 -26.33 -26.33
CA VAL A 572 -2.69 -25.17 -27.00
C VAL A 572 -2.39 -24.05 -26.02
N ASP A 573 -3.33 -23.71 -25.13
CA ASP A 573 -3.13 -22.68 -24.10
C ASP A 573 -1.92 -23.01 -23.22
N GLN A 574 -1.77 -24.27 -22.79
CA GLN A 574 -0.60 -24.72 -22.04
C GLN A 574 0.68 -24.70 -22.89
N THR A 575 0.61 -25.12 -24.15
CA THR A 575 1.76 -25.12 -25.06
C THR A 575 2.26 -23.70 -25.34
N ALA A 576 1.38 -22.71 -25.40
CA ALA A 576 1.75 -21.30 -25.54
C ALA A 576 2.59 -20.80 -24.37
N ILE A 577 2.22 -21.17 -23.13
CA ILE A 577 3.02 -20.85 -21.95
C ILE A 577 4.42 -21.45 -22.06
N LEU A 578 4.53 -22.73 -22.44
CA LEU A 578 5.84 -23.37 -22.63
C LEU A 578 6.64 -22.72 -23.77
N ALA A 579 6.00 -22.36 -24.88
CA ALA A 579 6.66 -21.68 -25.99
C ALA A 579 7.28 -20.35 -25.53
N VAL A 580 6.56 -19.57 -24.72
CA VAL A 580 7.08 -18.33 -24.11
C VAL A 580 8.27 -18.62 -23.17
N GLU A 581 8.15 -19.60 -22.28
CA GLU A 581 9.20 -19.94 -21.31
C GLU A 581 10.48 -20.49 -21.94
N ASP A 582 10.36 -21.25 -23.03
CA ASP A 582 11.50 -21.85 -23.75
C ASP A 582 12.02 -20.99 -24.91
N GLY A 583 11.27 -19.94 -25.31
CA GLY A 583 11.58 -19.14 -26.51
C GLY A 583 11.48 -19.94 -27.81
N ASP A 584 10.56 -20.91 -27.89
CA ASP A 584 10.43 -21.87 -28.99
C ASP A 584 9.10 -21.69 -29.73
N LEU A 585 9.07 -20.79 -30.71
CA LEU A 585 7.89 -20.49 -31.54
C LEU A 585 7.37 -21.73 -32.32
N GLU A 586 8.24 -22.68 -32.64
CA GLU A 586 7.89 -23.89 -33.39
C GLU A 586 6.86 -24.76 -32.65
N LEU A 587 6.76 -24.64 -31.32
CA LEU A 587 5.73 -25.35 -30.55
C LEU A 587 4.32 -24.87 -30.92
N LEU A 588 4.13 -23.57 -31.14
CA LEU A 588 2.84 -23.00 -31.56
C LEU A 588 2.54 -23.31 -33.03
N HIS A 589 3.57 -23.29 -33.88
CA HIS A 589 3.44 -23.73 -35.26
C HIS A 589 3.04 -25.22 -35.34
N GLY A 590 3.64 -26.07 -34.51
CA GLY A 590 3.25 -27.49 -34.38
C GLY A 590 1.80 -27.66 -33.94
N MET A 591 1.34 -26.87 -32.97
CA MET A 591 -0.05 -26.91 -32.51
C MET A 591 -1.05 -26.43 -33.58
N ARG A 592 -0.67 -25.46 -34.41
CA ARG A 592 -1.45 -25.06 -35.59
C ARG A 592 -1.63 -26.25 -36.54
N VAL A 593 -0.55 -26.92 -36.92
CA VAL A 593 -0.58 -28.05 -37.85
C VAL A 593 -1.40 -29.22 -37.28
N LEU A 594 -1.23 -29.53 -35.99
CA LEU A 594 -1.97 -30.59 -35.31
C LEU A 594 -3.47 -30.26 -35.21
N SER A 595 -3.82 -29.03 -34.86
CA SER A 595 -5.22 -28.60 -34.79
C SER A 595 -5.93 -28.69 -36.14
N ALA A 596 -5.25 -28.29 -37.23
CA ALA A 596 -5.79 -28.43 -38.58
C ALA A 596 -5.92 -29.89 -39.04
N SER A 597 -5.14 -30.81 -38.46
CA SER A 597 -5.15 -32.22 -38.84
C SER A 597 -6.12 -33.07 -38.02
N LEU A 598 -6.40 -32.69 -36.77
CA LEU A 598 -7.17 -33.49 -35.81
C LEU A 598 -8.64 -33.05 -35.66
N LEU A 599 -8.99 -31.86 -36.14
CA LEU A 599 -10.33 -31.27 -36.06
C LEU A 599 -10.94 -31.06 -37.45
N GLU A 600 -12.27 -31.14 -37.52
CA GLU A 600 -13.02 -30.73 -38.72
C GLU A 600 -12.92 -29.21 -38.94
N PRO A 601 -13.05 -28.71 -40.19
CA PRO A 601 -12.81 -27.30 -40.54
C PRO A 601 -13.56 -26.29 -39.66
N ASP A 602 -14.84 -26.56 -39.35
CA ASP A 602 -15.69 -25.66 -38.57
C ASP A 602 -15.25 -25.59 -37.08
N HIS A 603 -14.72 -26.68 -36.54
CA HIS A 603 -14.25 -26.78 -35.14
C HIS A 603 -12.78 -26.40 -34.98
N CYS A 604 -12.00 -26.50 -36.07
CA CYS A 604 -10.61 -26.06 -36.12
C CYS A 604 -10.47 -24.55 -35.84
N LEU A 605 -11.47 -23.73 -36.21
CA LEU A 605 -11.45 -22.28 -35.99
C LEU A 605 -11.30 -21.92 -34.52
N PHE A 606 -11.95 -22.66 -33.61
CA PHE A 606 -11.82 -22.45 -32.17
C PHE A 606 -10.39 -22.67 -31.68
N ALA A 607 -9.78 -23.79 -32.05
CA ALA A 607 -8.39 -24.11 -31.70
C ALA A 607 -7.40 -23.10 -32.31
N MET A 608 -7.67 -22.64 -33.55
CA MET A 608 -6.86 -21.59 -34.20
C MET A 608 -6.92 -20.26 -33.45
N GLY A 609 -8.08 -19.90 -32.88
CA GLY A 609 -8.19 -18.73 -32.01
C GLY A 609 -7.28 -18.82 -30.79
N LYS A 610 -7.13 -20.02 -30.20
CA LYS A 610 -6.18 -20.27 -29.10
C LYS A 610 -4.72 -20.18 -29.55
N VAL A 611 -4.40 -20.68 -30.75
CA VAL A 611 -3.06 -20.54 -31.34
C VAL A 611 -2.72 -19.06 -31.55
N ILE A 612 -3.63 -18.27 -32.12
CA ILE A 612 -3.46 -16.81 -32.29
C ILE A 612 -3.17 -16.14 -30.95
N HIS A 613 -3.95 -16.45 -29.90
CA HIS A 613 -3.71 -15.90 -28.57
C HIS A 613 -2.32 -16.27 -28.03
N GLY A 614 -1.89 -17.52 -28.22
CA GLY A 614 -0.54 -17.96 -27.86
C GLY A 614 0.57 -17.23 -28.62
N LEU A 615 0.38 -16.98 -29.92
CA LEU A 615 1.31 -16.20 -30.75
C LEU A 615 1.39 -14.73 -30.30
N ILE A 616 0.27 -14.13 -29.89
CA ILE A 616 0.23 -12.78 -29.31
C ILE A 616 1.00 -12.73 -28.00
N MET A 617 0.74 -13.66 -27.08
CA MET A 617 1.49 -13.76 -25.81
C MET A 617 2.99 -13.91 -26.06
N TYR A 618 3.38 -14.80 -26.98
CA TYR A 618 4.77 -14.98 -27.38
C TYR A 618 5.36 -13.70 -27.98
N GLY A 619 4.63 -13.03 -28.87
CA GLY A 619 5.05 -11.77 -29.49
C GLY A 619 5.35 -10.68 -28.47
N ILE A 620 4.49 -10.52 -27.47
CA ILE A 620 4.65 -9.52 -26.40
C ILE A 620 5.85 -9.86 -25.51
N GLU A 621 5.93 -11.09 -24.98
CA GLU A 621 6.96 -11.47 -24.00
C GLU A 621 8.36 -11.61 -24.62
N GLN A 622 8.46 -12.06 -25.88
CA GLN A 622 9.73 -12.21 -26.58
C GLN A 622 10.04 -11.05 -27.54
N LEU A 623 9.22 -9.99 -27.55
CA LEU A 623 9.31 -8.83 -28.46
C LEU A 623 9.41 -9.21 -29.95
N SER A 624 8.69 -10.26 -30.35
CA SER A 624 8.75 -10.88 -31.68
C SER A 624 7.62 -10.40 -32.58
N LEU A 625 7.95 -9.50 -33.53
CA LEU A 625 7.01 -9.09 -34.58
C LEU A 625 6.63 -10.25 -35.50
N GLN A 626 7.56 -11.17 -35.77
CA GLN A 626 7.30 -12.36 -36.59
C GLN A 626 6.15 -13.22 -36.03
N ALA A 627 6.03 -13.33 -34.70
CA ALA A 627 4.94 -14.09 -34.08
C ALA A 627 3.58 -13.39 -34.27
N LEU A 628 3.57 -12.05 -34.18
CA LEU A 628 2.37 -11.25 -34.44
C LEU A 628 2.00 -11.27 -35.93
N ASP A 629 2.98 -11.27 -36.84
CA ASP A 629 2.75 -11.39 -38.28
C ASP A 629 2.11 -12.73 -38.62
N GLU A 630 2.59 -13.83 -38.02
CA GLU A 630 1.98 -15.15 -38.18
C GLU A 630 0.54 -15.17 -37.63
N ALA A 631 0.29 -14.53 -36.48
CA ALA A 631 -1.06 -14.38 -35.94
C ALA A 631 -1.98 -13.59 -36.90
N THR A 632 -1.49 -12.49 -37.51
CA THR A 632 -2.21 -11.74 -38.55
C THR A 632 -2.55 -12.62 -39.76
N GLN A 633 -1.59 -13.43 -40.22
CA GLN A 633 -1.81 -14.34 -41.35
C GLN A 633 -2.86 -15.40 -41.05
N ILE A 634 -2.88 -15.97 -39.84
CA ILE A 634 -3.90 -16.95 -39.43
C ILE A 634 -5.26 -16.25 -39.30
N LEU A 635 -5.31 -15.06 -38.70
CA LEU A 635 -6.54 -14.29 -38.53
C LEU A 635 -7.19 -13.93 -39.87
N ALA A 636 -6.40 -13.65 -40.91
CA ALA A 636 -6.89 -13.42 -42.27
C ALA A 636 -7.50 -14.67 -42.94
N GLN A 637 -7.19 -15.87 -42.44
CA GLN A 637 -7.73 -17.15 -42.94
C GLN A 637 -9.06 -17.53 -42.26
N ILE A 638 -9.43 -16.87 -41.15
CA ILE A 638 -10.68 -17.12 -40.42
C ILE A 638 -11.84 -16.48 -41.18
N THR A 639 -12.82 -17.29 -41.58
CA THR A 639 -14.00 -16.86 -42.34
C THR A 639 -15.17 -16.40 -41.47
N ASP A 640 -15.16 -16.73 -40.17
CA ASP A 640 -16.18 -16.30 -39.20
C ASP A 640 -15.93 -14.85 -38.74
N PRO A 641 -16.82 -13.89 -39.08
CA PRO A 641 -16.66 -12.48 -38.73
C PRO A 641 -16.73 -12.22 -37.21
N SER A 642 -17.42 -13.07 -36.45
CA SER A 642 -17.59 -12.89 -35.01
C SER A 642 -16.32 -13.23 -34.25
N LEU A 643 -15.70 -14.37 -34.59
CA LEU A 643 -14.42 -14.79 -34.05
C LEU A 643 -13.29 -13.85 -34.50
N GLN A 644 -13.31 -13.42 -35.77
CA GLN A 644 -12.34 -12.46 -36.28
C GLN A 644 -12.36 -11.17 -35.47
N ARG A 645 -13.55 -10.58 -35.21
CA ARG A 645 -13.67 -9.39 -34.35
C ARG A 645 -13.14 -9.60 -32.94
N HIS A 646 -13.35 -10.78 -32.36
CA HIS A 646 -12.88 -11.08 -31.00
C HIS A 646 -11.34 -11.18 -30.91
N LEU A 647 -10.67 -11.52 -32.01
CA LEU A 647 -9.22 -11.73 -32.06
C LEU A 647 -8.43 -10.53 -32.62
N VAL A 648 -9.09 -9.62 -33.34
CA VAL A 648 -8.47 -8.40 -33.89
C VAL A 648 -7.97 -7.48 -32.78
N ASP A 649 -8.79 -7.18 -31.77
CA ASP A 649 -8.39 -6.20 -30.73
C ASP A 649 -7.16 -6.68 -29.92
N PRO A 650 -7.11 -7.93 -29.42
CA PRO A 650 -5.91 -8.42 -28.71
C PRO A 650 -4.65 -8.42 -29.59
N LEU A 651 -4.80 -8.63 -30.91
CA LEU A 651 -3.68 -8.61 -31.84
C LEU A 651 -3.15 -7.18 -32.05
N ILE A 652 -4.05 -6.20 -32.26
CA ILE A 652 -3.67 -4.78 -32.36
C ILE A 652 -3.01 -4.32 -31.06
N GLU A 653 -3.60 -4.65 -29.90
CA GLU A 653 -2.97 -4.41 -28.61
C GLU A 653 -1.58 -5.05 -28.51
N GLY A 654 -1.40 -6.27 -29.02
CA GLY A 654 -0.11 -6.95 -29.10
C GLY A 654 0.93 -6.12 -29.86
N TYR A 655 0.59 -5.61 -31.05
CA TYR A 655 1.49 -4.74 -31.82
C TYR A 655 1.80 -3.43 -31.09
N ILE A 656 0.80 -2.79 -30.47
CA ILE A 656 0.99 -1.55 -29.67
C ILE A 656 1.96 -1.81 -28.51
N ARG A 657 1.78 -2.91 -27.77
CA ARG A 657 2.64 -3.29 -26.64
C ARG A 657 4.06 -3.61 -27.09
N VAL A 658 4.23 -4.42 -28.14
CA VAL A 658 5.55 -4.75 -28.70
C VAL A 658 6.26 -3.49 -29.19
N GLY A 659 5.57 -2.63 -29.97
CA GLY A 659 6.14 -1.37 -30.44
C GLY A 659 6.56 -0.44 -29.28
N SER A 660 5.74 -0.37 -28.23
CA SER A 660 6.05 0.45 -27.04
C SER A 660 7.27 -0.09 -26.28
N LEU A 661 7.37 -1.41 -26.12
CA LEU A 661 8.51 -2.06 -25.47
C LEU A 661 9.79 -1.96 -26.31
N GLN A 662 9.69 -2.08 -27.64
CA GLN A 662 10.83 -1.86 -28.55
C GLN A 662 11.32 -0.41 -28.47
N ALA A 663 10.42 0.58 -28.50
CA ALA A 663 10.78 1.98 -28.30
C ALA A 663 11.50 2.21 -26.96
N ALA A 664 11.03 1.57 -25.89
CA ALA A 664 11.66 1.64 -24.58
C ALA A 664 13.06 0.98 -24.50
N ASP A 665 13.24 -0.18 -25.14
CA ASP A 665 14.55 -0.86 -25.22
C ASP A 665 15.57 -0.03 -26.01
N HIS A 666 15.14 0.63 -27.09
CA HIS A 666 15.99 1.54 -27.86
C HIS A 666 16.44 2.77 -27.06
N LEU A 667 15.56 3.36 -26.24
CA LEU A 667 15.93 4.44 -25.30
C LEU A 667 17.01 3.99 -24.32
N SER A 668 16.87 2.78 -23.78
CA SER A 668 17.79 2.21 -22.79
C SER A 668 19.20 1.95 -23.36
N ARG A 669 19.31 1.72 -24.67
CA ARG A 669 20.58 1.43 -25.36
C ARG A 669 21.31 2.67 -25.90
N GLY A 670 20.74 3.87 -25.75
CA GLY A 670 21.40 5.15 -26.10
C GLY A 670 21.73 5.32 -27.59
N GLY A 671 20.93 4.73 -28.48
CA GLY A 671 21.27 4.61 -29.90
C GLY A 671 20.93 5.86 -30.74
N ALA A 672 21.84 6.24 -31.65
CA ALA A 672 21.65 7.29 -32.67
C ALA A 672 20.61 6.94 -33.77
N ARG A 673 19.80 5.88 -33.59
CA ARG A 673 18.84 5.35 -34.59
C ARG A 673 17.51 4.91 -33.94
N VAL A 674 17.00 5.69 -33.00
CA VAL A 674 15.79 5.34 -32.24
C VAL A 674 14.55 5.20 -33.14
N PHE A 675 14.56 5.82 -34.33
CA PHE A 675 13.44 5.81 -35.28
C PHE A 675 13.48 4.68 -36.33
N GLU A 676 14.59 3.94 -36.47
CA GLU A 676 14.71 2.88 -37.48
C GLU A 676 13.86 1.66 -37.08
N GLY A 677 12.74 1.41 -37.77
CA GLY A 677 11.82 0.29 -37.49
C GLY A 677 10.83 0.51 -36.33
N MET A 678 11.00 1.56 -35.52
CA MET A 678 10.17 1.81 -34.33
C MET A 678 8.68 2.03 -34.65
N MET A 679 8.38 2.67 -35.78
CA MET A 679 7.00 2.97 -36.18
C MET A 679 6.27 1.78 -36.82
N GLU A 680 7.00 0.76 -37.28
CA GLU A 680 6.44 -0.36 -38.03
C GLU A 680 5.30 -1.09 -37.28
N PRO A 681 5.44 -1.45 -35.98
CA PRO A 681 4.38 -2.14 -35.25
C PRO A 681 3.12 -1.26 -35.11
N PHE A 682 3.31 0.04 -34.90
CA PHE A 682 2.20 0.99 -34.75
C PHE A 682 1.47 1.22 -36.08
N THR A 683 2.19 1.26 -37.19
CA THR A 683 1.57 1.36 -38.52
C THR A 683 0.78 0.10 -38.86
N ILE A 684 1.32 -1.10 -38.59
CA ILE A 684 0.59 -2.36 -38.81
C ILE A 684 -0.66 -2.42 -37.92
N ALA A 685 -0.53 -2.09 -36.64
CA ALA A 685 -1.65 -2.00 -35.70
C ALA A 685 -2.76 -1.09 -36.22
N PHE A 686 -2.35 0.06 -36.78
CA PHE A 686 -3.25 1.04 -37.35
C PHE A 686 -3.93 0.58 -38.65
N ASP A 687 -3.20 -0.06 -39.55
CA ASP A 687 -3.76 -0.61 -40.79
C ASP A 687 -4.78 -1.72 -40.50
N LEU A 688 -4.51 -2.57 -39.50
CA LEU A 688 -5.45 -3.58 -39.01
C LEU A 688 -6.71 -2.94 -38.42
N LEU A 689 -6.55 -1.88 -37.61
CA LEU A 689 -7.68 -1.12 -37.06
C LEU A 689 -8.57 -0.56 -38.18
N LYS A 690 -7.98 0.04 -39.22
CA LYS A 690 -8.75 0.58 -40.35
C LYS A 690 -9.43 -0.49 -41.20
N ALA A 691 -8.78 -1.64 -41.39
CA ALA A 691 -9.29 -2.69 -42.26
C ALA A 691 -10.40 -3.52 -41.63
N LEU A 692 -10.34 -3.76 -40.31
CA LEU A 692 -11.15 -4.79 -39.65
C LEU A 692 -12.12 -4.24 -38.58
N THR A 693 -12.01 -2.97 -38.18
CA THR A 693 -12.89 -2.36 -37.17
C THR A 693 -13.93 -1.43 -37.81
N PRO A 694 -15.21 -1.47 -37.37
CA PRO A 694 -16.22 -0.54 -37.85
C PRO A 694 -15.85 0.93 -37.57
N HIS A 695 -16.11 1.83 -38.53
CA HIS A 695 -15.78 3.26 -38.40
C HIS A 695 -16.29 3.92 -37.11
N GLU A 696 -17.47 3.54 -36.64
CA GLU A 696 -18.09 4.08 -35.42
C GLU A 696 -17.32 3.71 -34.14
N GLU A 697 -16.52 2.63 -34.15
CA GLU A 697 -15.78 2.16 -32.98
C GLU A 697 -14.32 2.64 -32.95
N ILE A 698 -13.79 3.15 -34.08
CA ILE A 698 -12.37 3.49 -34.23
C ILE A 698 -11.89 4.47 -33.15
N SER A 699 -12.67 5.53 -32.87
CA SER A 699 -12.32 6.54 -31.85
C SER A 699 -12.16 5.93 -30.45
N ILE A 700 -13.10 5.07 -30.04
CA ILE A 700 -13.07 4.39 -28.73
C ILE A 700 -11.91 3.41 -28.64
N ARG A 701 -11.59 2.69 -29.73
CA ARG A 701 -10.43 1.78 -29.77
C ARG A 701 -9.11 2.52 -29.70
N ILE A 702 -8.96 3.62 -30.44
CA ILE A 702 -7.78 4.50 -30.37
C ILE A 702 -7.56 4.97 -28.93
N ALA A 703 -8.63 5.37 -28.21
CA ALA A 703 -8.54 5.74 -26.81
C ALA A 703 -7.92 4.63 -25.94
N SER A 704 -8.35 3.38 -26.13
CA SER A 704 -7.83 2.23 -25.38
C SER A 704 -6.35 1.93 -25.69
N TYR A 705 -5.92 2.08 -26.95
CA TYR A 705 -4.53 1.88 -27.34
C TYR A 705 -3.62 3.00 -26.85
N ILE A 706 -4.12 4.24 -26.82
CA ILE A 706 -3.42 5.36 -26.20
C ILE A 706 -3.22 5.11 -24.71
N ASP A 707 -4.22 4.56 -24.02
CA ASP A 707 -4.09 4.24 -22.59
C ASP A 707 -2.96 3.23 -22.31
N ILE A 708 -2.81 2.21 -23.14
CA ILE A 708 -1.67 1.28 -23.06
C ILE A 708 -0.34 2.02 -23.25
N MET A 709 -0.22 2.91 -24.24
CA MET A 709 1.03 3.66 -24.47
C MET A 709 1.32 4.67 -23.34
N LEU A 710 0.28 5.22 -22.71
CA LEU A 710 0.41 6.12 -21.56
C LEU A 710 0.94 5.39 -20.33
N GLU A 711 0.58 4.11 -20.11
CA GLU A 711 1.17 3.27 -19.07
C GLU A 711 2.69 3.18 -19.22
N TYR A 712 3.19 2.93 -20.45
CA TYR A 712 4.63 2.90 -20.72
C TYR A 712 5.30 4.27 -20.57
N THR A 713 4.60 5.35 -20.94
CA THR A 713 5.11 6.72 -20.79
C THR A 713 5.39 7.05 -19.32
N GLN A 714 4.52 6.62 -18.40
CA GLN A 714 4.72 6.83 -16.96
C GLN A 714 5.93 6.06 -16.40
N VAL A 715 6.25 4.90 -17.00
CA VAL A 715 7.39 4.06 -16.56
C VAL A 715 8.72 4.59 -17.09
N TYR A 716 8.77 4.97 -18.37
CA TYR A 716 10.02 5.35 -19.05
C TYR A 716 10.26 6.85 -19.13
N ALA A 717 9.26 7.67 -18.80
CA ALA A 717 9.31 9.14 -18.75
C ALA A 717 9.96 9.77 -19.99
N SER A 718 9.54 9.36 -21.20
CA SER A 718 10.14 9.82 -22.46
C SER A 718 9.10 10.43 -23.41
N PRO A 719 9.40 11.56 -24.09
CA PRO A 719 8.49 12.20 -25.04
C PRO A 719 8.29 11.37 -26.32
N ILE A 720 9.11 10.32 -26.55
CA ILE A 720 9.05 9.53 -27.79
C ILE A 720 7.70 8.87 -28.04
N PHE A 721 6.97 8.50 -26.98
CA PHE A 721 5.65 7.87 -27.08
C PHE A 721 4.58 8.83 -27.62
N ALA A 722 4.84 10.14 -27.65
CA ALA A 722 3.90 11.10 -28.23
C ALA A 722 3.74 10.91 -29.76
N ILE A 723 4.74 10.35 -30.45
CA ILE A 723 4.71 10.11 -31.90
C ILE A 723 3.62 9.08 -32.29
N PRO A 724 3.64 7.82 -31.79
CA PRO A 724 2.59 6.86 -32.12
C PRO A 724 1.21 7.28 -31.57
N MET A 725 1.16 8.03 -30.45
CA MET A 725 -0.10 8.60 -29.97
C MET A 725 -0.67 9.65 -30.93
N ALA A 726 0.18 10.52 -31.48
CA ALA A 726 -0.22 11.50 -32.50
C ALA A 726 -0.67 10.82 -33.79
N LEU A 727 0.05 9.78 -34.24
CA LEU A 727 -0.32 8.95 -35.40
C LEU A 727 -1.76 8.44 -35.29
N LEU A 728 -2.12 7.82 -34.16
CA LEU A 728 -3.48 7.31 -33.97
C LEU A 728 -4.51 8.44 -33.76
N SER A 729 -4.18 9.45 -32.95
CA SER A 729 -5.15 10.51 -32.60
C SER A 729 -5.60 11.34 -33.79
N LEU A 730 -4.71 11.57 -34.76
CA LEU A 730 -5.02 12.34 -35.97
C LEU A 730 -6.07 11.66 -36.88
N GLU A 731 -6.41 10.41 -36.61
CA GLU A 731 -7.33 9.60 -37.42
C GLU A 731 -8.74 9.56 -36.84
N ILE A 732 -8.94 10.18 -35.67
CA ILE A 732 -10.27 10.43 -35.11
C ILE A 732 -10.94 11.50 -35.98
N GLU A 733 -12.04 11.12 -36.66
CA GLU A 733 -12.75 12.01 -37.59
C GLU A 733 -13.41 13.20 -36.86
N ASP A 734 -14.10 12.95 -35.74
CA ASP A 734 -14.77 14.00 -34.97
C ASP A 734 -13.75 14.99 -34.36
N LYS A 735 -13.96 16.28 -34.64
CA LYS A 735 -13.06 17.35 -34.20
C LYS A 735 -12.98 17.46 -32.69
N TYR A 736 -14.10 17.33 -31.97
CA TYR A 736 -14.14 17.50 -30.52
C TYR A 736 -13.48 16.33 -29.83
N GLU A 737 -13.74 15.10 -30.27
CA GLU A 737 -13.10 13.89 -29.74
C GLU A 737 -11.59 13.91 -29.98
N ARG A 738 -11.14 14.26 -31.19
CA ARG A 738 -9.72 14.39 -31.52
C ARG A 738 -9.02 15.44 -30.64
N THR A 739 -9.63 16.61 -30.49
CA THR A 739 -9.07 17.69 -29.67
C THR A 739 -8.98 17.28 -28.21
N ALA A 740 -10.03 16.63 -27.67
CA ALA A 740 -10.04 16.11 -26.31
C ALA A 740 -8.97 15.02 -26.10
N MET A 741 -8.76 14.14 -27.09
CA MET A 741 -7.74 13.11 -27.04
C MET A 741 -6.33 13.70 -26.97
N ILE A 742 -6.01 14.65 -27.86
CA ILE A 742 -4.71 15.32 -27.88
C ILE A 742 -4.47 16.08 -26.58
N GLN A 743 -5.46 16.84 -26.09
CA GLN A 743 -5.36 17.51 -24.79
C GLN A 743 -5.10 16.53 -23.65
N ARG A 744 -5.81 15.40 -23.63
CA ARG A 744 -5.61 14.33 -22.64
C ARG A 744 -4.17 13.82 -22.70
N ILE A 745 -3.65 13.49 -23.89
CA ILE A 745 -2.27 13.03 -24.06
C ILE A 745 -1.28 14.05 -23.50
N LEU A 746 -1.44 15.33 -23.86
CA LEU A 746 -0.53 16.40 -23.44
C LEU A 746 -0.44 16.57 -21.92
N THR A 747 -1.50 16.25 -21.17
CA THR A 747 -1.45 16.29 -19.70
C THR A 747 -0.38 15.35 -19.11
N PHE A 748 -0.07 14.24 -19.77
CA PHE A 748 0.98 13.30 -19.36
C PHE A 748 2.39 13.76 -19.76
N PHE A 749 2.51 14.78 -20.61
CA PHE A 749 3.78 15.36 -21.04
C PHE A 749 4.02 16.76 -20.44
N THR A 750 3.30 17.14 -19.38
CA THR A 750 3.34 18.49 -18.80
C THR A 750 4.76 19.00 -18.52
N GLU A 751 5.68 18.14 -18.07
CA GLU A 751 7.08 18.52 -17.83
C GLU A 751 7.82 18.98 -19.10
N TYR A 752 7.44 18.46 -20.26
CA TYR A 752 8.03 18.80 -21.57
C TYR A 752 7.36 20.01 -22.22
N VAL A 753 6.06 20.23 -21.98
CA VAL A 753 5.30 21.30 -22.64
C VAL A 753 5.14 22.57 -21.79
N ARG A 754 5.55 22.57 -20.52
CA ARG A 754 5.39 23.73 -19.62
C ARG A 754 6.10 24.99 -20.10
N GLU A 755 7.13 24.83 -20.92
CA GLU A 755 7.94 25.93 -21.43
C GLU A 755 7.33 26.64 -22.64
N PHE A 756 6.33 26.05 -23.31
CA PHE A 756 5.88 26.56 -24.61
C PHE A 756 4.96 27.79 -24.53
N ASP A 757 4.30 28.08 -23.40
CA ASP A 757 3.33 29.20 -23.25
C ASP A 757 2.27 29.26 -24.39
N LEU A 758 1.89 28.09 -24.91
CA LEU A 758 0.92 27.93 -26.01
C LEU A 758 -0.43 27.41 -25.51
N THR A 759 -1.51 27.76 -26.21
CA THR A 759 -2.89 27.37 -25.83
C THR A 759 -3.54 26.39 -26.80
N ASP A 760 -3.05 26.29 -28.05
CA ASP A 760 -3.59 25.35 -29.03
C ASP A 760 -2.98 23.95 -28.84
N PRO A 761 -3.78 22.91 -28.58
CA PRO A 761 -3.25 21.56 -28.32
C PRO A 761 -2.55 20.94 -29.53
N TYR A 762 -2.92 21.31 -30.76
CA TYR A 762 -2.25 20.79 -31.95
C TYR A 762 -0.85 21.38 -32.09
N GLU A 763 -0.73 22.68 -31.82
CA GLU A 763 0.56 23.40 -31.81
C GLU A 763 1.49 22.85 -30.72
N VAL A 764 0.97 22.70 -29.50
CA VAL A 764 1.71 22.12 -28.37
C VAL A 764 2.21 20.71 -28.70
N MET A 765 1.37 19.87 -29.32
CA MET A 765 1.78 18.52 -29.75
C MET A 765 2.87 18.58 -30.81
N SER A 766 2.77 19.44 -31.83
CA SER A 766 3.82 19.59 -32.85
C SER A 766 5.16 19.97 -32.24
N HIS A 767 5.17 20.94 -31.32
CA HIS A 767 6.39 21.36 -30.62
C HIS A 767 6.95 20.26 -29.71
N LEU A 768 6.07 19.46 -29.07
CA LEU A 768 6.50 18.27 -28.34
C LEU A 768 7.20 17.29 -29.28
N LEU A 769 6.66 17.01 -30.47
CA LEU A 769 7.29 16.13 -31.45
C LEU A 769 8.65 16.69 -31.94
N GLU A 770 8.70 18.00 -32.21
CA GLU A 770 9.92 18.70 -32.64
C GLU A 770 11.04 18.63 -31.59
N SER A 771 10.68 18.67 -30.30
CA SER A 771 11.65 18.60 -29.19
C SER A 771 12.35 17.23 -29.06
N ILE A 772 11.82 16.19 -29.71
CA ILE A 772 12.39 14.85 -29.65
C ILE A 772 13.64 14.80 -30.56
N ALA A 773 14.79 14.50 -29.97
CA ALA A 773 16.05 14.42 -30.70
C ALA A 773 15.97 13.43 -31.89
N GLY A 774 16.26 13.91 -33.11
CA GLY A 774 16.21 13.13 -34.35
C GLY A 774 14.82 13.04 -35.02
N ALA A 775 13.77 13.60 -34.42
CA ALA A 775 12.43 13.60 -35.00
C ALA A 775 12.36 14.39 -36.32
N THR A 776 12.99 15.56 -36.39
CA THR A 776 13.02 16.41 -37.59
C THR A 776 13.86 15.83 -38.73
N GLU A 777 14.65 14.79 -38.45
CA GLU A 777 15.40 14.03 -39.47
C GLU A 777 14.58 12.85 -40.03
N THR A 778 13.37 12.61 -39.50
CA THR A 778 12.52 11.46 -39.84
C THR A 778 11.29 11.94 -40.63
N PRO A 779 11.16 11.58 -41.94
CA PRO A 779 10.05 12.05 -42.78
C PRO A 779 8.65 11.73 -42.22
N GLN A 780 8.49 10.58 -41.57
CA GLN A 780 7.21 10.16 -40.97
C GLN A 780 6.78 11.11 -39.84
N VAL A 781 7.72 11.61 -39.03
CA VAL A 781 7.41 12.54 -37.95
C VAL A 781 7.14 13.94 -38.49
N LEU A 782 7.90 14.37 -39.51
CA LEU A 782 7.62 15.63 -40.22
C LEU A 782 6.21 15.66 -40.82
N GLU A 783 5.76 14.53 -41.39
CA GLU A 783 4.39 14.42 -41.91
C GLU A 783 3.32 14.50 -40.80
N LEU A 784 3.58 13.92 -39.62
CA LEU A 784 2.69 14.06 -38.47
C LEU A 784 2.62 15.51 -37.98
N MET A 785 3.77 16.19 -37.88
CA MET A 785 3.84 17.61 -37.52
C MET A 785 3.10 18.48 -38.54
N TYR A 786 3.24 18.19 -39.83
CA TYR A 786 2.52 18.88 -40.91
C TYR A 786 1.01 18.78 -40.69
N ARG A 787 0.50 17.56 -40.49
CA ARG A 787 -0.94 17.34 -40.24
C ARG A 787 -1.44 18.01 -38.96
N LEU A 788 -0.63 18.04 -37.89
CA LEU A 788 -0.97 18.76 -36.65
C LEU A 788 -1.09 20.27 -36.89
N PHE A 789 -0.15 20.89 -37.62
CA PHE A 789 -0.23 22.31 -37.93
C PHE A 789 -1.43 22.66 -38.82
N GLU A 790 -1.88 21.78 -39.73
CA GLU A 790 -3.11 22.01 -40.50
C GLU A 790 -4.35 22.22 -39.59
N TYR A 791 -4.37 21.58 -38.41
CA TYR A 791 -5.45 21.72 -37.43
C TYR A 791 -5.27 22.89 -36.44
N THR A 792 -4.09 23.53 -36.41
CA THR A 792 -3.81 24.67 -35.51
C THR A 792 -4.66 25.88 -35.88
N GLY A 793 -5.37 26.45 -34.92
CA GLY A 793 -6.35 27.52 -35.15
C GLY A 793 -5.73 28.88 -35.46
N ASP A 794 -4.58 29.20 -34.88
CA ASP A 794 -3.86 30.45 -35.15
C ASP A 794 -3.10 30.38 -36.47
N ILE A 795 -3.33 31.38 -37.33
CA ILE A 795 -2.80 31.40 -38.70
C ILE A 795 -1.28 31.59 -38.70
N TYR A 796 -0.75 32.39 -37.77
CA TYR A 796 0.70 32.64 -37.69
C TYR A 796 1.45 31.43 -37.20
N SER A 797 0.92 30.78 -36.18
CA SER A 797 1.49 29.58 -35.57
C SER A 797 1.50 28.42 -36.56
N ARG A 798 0.39 28.25 -37.29
CA ARG A 798 0.33 27.34 -38.45
C ARG A 798 1.40 27.67 -39.49
N TYR A 799 1.48 28.92 -39.93
CA TYR A 799 2.45 29.34 -40.94
C TYR A 799 3.90 29.10 -40.50
N SER A 800 4.28 29.52 -39.29
CA SER A 800 5.62 29.36 -38.74
C SER A 800 6.00 27.88 -38.54
N GLY A 801 5.06 27.06 -38.09
CA GLY A 801 5.24 25.60 -38.00
C GLY A 801 5.54 24.97 -39.37
N MET A 802 4.71 25.29 -40.36
CA MET A 802 4.89 24.77 -41.73
C MET A 802 6.19 25.27 -42.37
N TYR A 803 6.56 26.53 -42.15
CA TYR A 803 7.84 27.09 -42.60
C TYR A 803 9.03 26.26 -42.10
N ARG A 804 9.03 25.87 -40.82
CA ARG A 804 10.08 25.04 -40.22
C ARG A 804 10.11 23.63 -40.81
N ILE A 805 8.94 23.04 -41.10
CA ILE A 805 8.82 21.73 -41.75
C ILE A 805 9.40 21.76 -43.17
N VAL A 806 9.13 22.81 -43.94
CA VAL A 806 9.74 23.00 -45.28
C VAL A 806 11.26 23.06 -45.17
N GLY A 807 11.78 23.83 -44.20
CA GLY A 807 13.22 23.89 -43.93
C GLY A 807 13.82 22.52 -43.62
N ALA A 808 13.13 21.70 -42.82
CA ALA A 808 13.56 20.34 -42.50
C ALA A 808 13.54 19.41 -43.72
N TYR A 809 12.48 19.42 -44.54
CA TYR A 809 12.43 18.62 -45.77
C TYR A 809 13.50 19.02 -46.79
N THR A 810 13.77 20.33 -46.91
CA THR A 810 14.83 20.85 -47.77
C THR A 810 16.21 20.37 -47.30
N ALA A 811 16.46 20.39 -45.98
CA ALA A 811 17.70 19.87 -45.40
C ALA A 811 17.88 18.34 -45.61
N LEU A 812 16.77 17.60 -45.67
CA LEU A 812 16.75 16.17 -46.00
C LEU A 812 16.89 15.88 -47.51
N GLY A 813 16.88 16.90 -48.37
CA GLY A 813 16.95 16.77 -49.82
C GLY A 813 15.63 16.32 -50.48
N ASN A 814 14.50 16.43 -49.78
CA ASN A 814 13.17 16.16 -50.32
C ASN A 814 12.51 17.45 -50.83
N GLU A 815 13.07 17.98 -51.93
CA GLU A 815 12.66 19.26 -52.52
C GLU A 815 11.21 19.23 -53.03
N GLU A 816 10.72 18.10 -53.56
CA GLU A 816 9.35 17.96 -54.08
C GLU A 816 8.30 18.18 -52.99
N ARG A 817 8.47 17.57 -51.80
CA ARG A 817 7.53 17.77 -50.69
C ARG A 817 7.65 19.16 -50.08
N ALA A 818 8.86 19.73 -50.05
CA ALA A 818 9.08 21.10 -49.61
C ALA A 818 8.36 22.10 -50.53
N GLU A 819 8.44 21.91 -51.85
CA GLU A 819 7.75 22.70 -52.87
C GLU A 819 6.22 22.66 -52.68
N GLU A 820 5.65 21.47 -52.58
CA GLU A 820 4.19 21.27 -52.40
C GLU A 820 3.65 22.02 -51.16
N ILE A 821 4.39 21.98 -50.05
CA ILE A 821 4.00 22.68 -48.83
C ILE A 821 4.10 24.20 -49.02
N VAL A 822 5.15 24.70 -49.69
CA VAL A 822 5.32 26.15 -49.95
C VAL A 822 4.22 26.69 -50.86
N GLU A 823 3.86 25.98 -51.93
CA GLU A 823 2.77 26.38 -52.82
C GLU A 823 1.44 26.48 -52.05
N ARG A 824 1.16 25.49 -51.19
CA ARG A 824 -0.03 25.49 -50.33
C ARG A 824 -0.02 26.65 -49.33
N LEU A 825 1.14 26.99 -48.77
CA LEU A 825 1.29 28.15 -47.90
C LEU A 825 1.01 29.45 -48.66
N HIS A 826 1.54 29.60 -49.87
CA HIS A 826 1.29 30.76 -50.72
C HIS A 826 -0.21 30.98 -50.96
N GLU A 827 -0.95 29.92 -51.29
CA GLU A 827 -2.41 30.00 -51.44
C GLU A 827 -3.12 30.47 -50.15
N THR A 828 -2.68 29.98 -48.98
CA THR A 828 -3.30 30.37 -47.70
C THR A 828 -2.99 31.80 -47.27
N ILE A 829 -1.81 32.33 -47.60
CA ILE A 829 -1.43 33.73 -47.30
C ILE A 829 -2.35 34.70 -48.03
N GLY A 830 -2.80 34.36 -49.24
CA GLY A 830 -3.73 35.19 -50.02
C GLY A 830 -5.03 35.53 -49.29
N ALA A 831 -5.41 34.79 -48.25
CA ALA A 831 -6.58 35.03 -47.42
C ALA A 831 -6.34 36.02 -46.24
N ILE A 832 -5.10 36.45 -45.99
CA ILE A 832 -4.74 37.33 -44.86
C ILE A 832 -5.09 38.78 -45.16
N ALA A 833 -5.86 39.40 -44.25
CA ALA A 833 -6.40 40.74 -44.42
C ALA A 833 -5.43 41.90 -44.09
N ASP A 834 -4.43 41.70 -43.22
CA ASP A 834 -3.45 42.75 -42.86
C ASP A 834 -2.32 42.79 -43.92
N PRO A 835 -2.17 43.90 -44.68
CA PRO A 835 -1.16 44.01 -45.72
C PRO A 835 0.28 43.87 -45.21
N SER A 836 0.57 44.31 -43.98
CA SER A 836 1.91 44.25 -43.40
C SER A 836 2.33 42.82 -43.14
N ILE A 837 1.43 42.03 -42.54
CA ILE A 837 1.67 40.61 -42.27
C ILE A 837 1.74 39.80 -43.55
N HIS A 838 0.82 40.07 -44.48
CA HIS A 838 0.80 39.43 -45.79
C HIS A 838 2.17 39.61 -46.47
N THR A 839 2.68 40.84 -46.53
CA THR A 839 4.00 41.12 -47.11
C THR A 839 5.14 40.39 -46.38
N ILE A 840 5.12 40.32 -45.04
CA ILE A 840 6.16 39.63 -44.28
C ILE A 840 6.16 38.12 -44.58
N MET A 841 4.99 37.47 -44.52
CA MET A 841 4.90 36.03 -44.81
C MET A 841 5.27 35.70 -46.27
N LEU A 842 4.90 36.54 -47.23
CA LEU A 842 5.39 36.38 -48.61
C LEU A 842 6.91 36.54 -48.68
N SER A 843 7.48 37.54 -47.99
CA SER A 843 8.93 37.78 -47.94
C SER A 843 9.68 36.57 -47.38
N ASP A 844 9.12 35.90 -46.38
CA ASP A 844 9.69 34.67 -45.80
C ASP A 844 9.58 33.48 -46.77
N LEU A 845 8.45 33.31 -47.47
CA LEU A 845 8.28 32.27 -48.49
C LEU A 845 9.26 32.43 -49.66
N VAL A 846 9.56 33.66 -50.08
CA VAL A 846 10.62 33.93 -51.08
C VAL A 846 11.94 33.29 -50.67
N GLY A 847 12.28 33.38 -49.38
CA GLY A 847 13.51 32.80 -48.83
C GLY A 847 13.57 31.28 -48.96
N LEU A 848 12.47 30.58 -48.67
CA LEU A 848 12.37 29.12 -48.82
C LEU A 848 12.35 28.70 -50.30
N MET A 849 11.56 29.40 -51.11
CA MET A 849 11.36 29.06 -52.52
C MET A 849 12.59 29.39 -53.37
N ALA A 850 13.42 30.37 -52.98
CA ALA A 850 14.60 30.77 -53.74
C ALA A 850 15.60 29.62 -53.98
N GLY A 851 15.64 28.62 -53.09
CA GLY A 851 16.47 27.42 -53.22
C GLY A 851 15.81 26.26 -53.97
N ILE A 852 14.49 26.31 -54.21
CA ILE A 852 13.67 25.25 -54.82
C ILE A 852 13.28 25.67 -56.26
N ASP A 853 12.43 26.69 -56.40
CA ASP A 853 12.06 27.31 -57.68
C ASP A 853 12.32 28.83 -57.66
N HIS A 854 13.39 29.22 -58.35
CA HIS A 854 13.80 30.60 -58.45
C HIS A 854 12.76 31.52 -59.14
N THR A 855 11.96 30.98 -60.06
CA THR A 855 10.95 31.76 -60.78
C THR A 855 9.75 32.05 -59.90
N ALA A 856 9.22 31.04 -59.20
CA ALA A 856 8.14 31.21 -58.22
C ALA A 856 8.56 32.16 -57.08
N ALA A 857 9.79 32.01 -56.56
CA ALA A 857 10.32 32.91 -55.54
C ALA A 857 10.36 34.37 -55.99
N ARG A 858 10.64 34.62 -57.28
CA ARG A 858 10.65 35.98 -57.83
C ARG A 858 9.22 36.53 -57.97
N ASP A 859 8.27 35.71 -58.36
CA ASP A 859 6.86 36.11 -58.43
C ASP A 859 6.31 36.48 -57.05
N TYR A 860 6.62 35.69 -56.02
CA TYR A 860 6.26 35.99 -54.62
C TYR A 860 6.88 37.30 -54.13
N LEU A 861 8.13 37.60 -54.50
CA LEU A 861 8.78 38.86 -54.14
C LEU A 861 8.09 40.06 -54.80
N VAL A 862 7.72 39.94 -56.07
CA VAL A 862 7.00 41.00 -56.81
C VAL A 862 5.62 41.24 -56.19
N GLU A 863 4.92 40.18 -55.81
CA GLU A 863 3.65 40.27 -55.09
C GLU A 863 3.81 41.01 -53.75
N ALA A 864 4.80 40.61 -52.95
CA ALA A 864 5.11 41.24 -51.67
C ALA A 864 5.47 42.74 -51.82
N GLN A 865 6.25 43.09 -52.85
CA GLN A 865 6.58 44.48 -53.19
C GLN A 865 5.34 45.30 -53.59
N GLY A 866 4.41 44.69 -54.31
CA GLY A 866 3.14 45.32 -54.71
C GLY A 866 2.23 45.69 -53.54
N MET A 867 2.42 45.03 -52.39
CA MET A 867 1.67 45.27 -51.16
C MET A 867 2.19 46.45 -50.33
N LEU A 868 3.44 46.86 -50.53
CA LEU A 868 4.10 47.94 -49.77
C LEU A 868 3.31 49.25 -49.73
N ARG A 869 2.58 49.58 -50.81
CA ARG A 869 1.75 50.79 -50.93
C ARG A 869 0.55 50.83 -49.98
N PHE A 870 0.18 49.70 -49.37
CA PHE A 870 -0.96 49.57 -48.47
C PHE A 870 -0.54 49.53 -46.99
N ILE A 871 0.75 49.68 -46.70
CA ILE A 871 1.33 49.56 -45.36
C ILE A 871 1.37 50.94 -44.70
N GLY A 872 0.99 50.99 -43.42
CA GLY A 872 1.03 52.23 -42.64
C GLY A 872 2.45 52.67 -42.28
N PRO A 873 2.68 53.97 -42.03
CA PRO A 873 4.01 54.53 -41.79
C PRO A 873 4.73 53.92 -40.58
N GLU A 874 3.99 53.46 -39.57
CA GLU A 874 4.55 52.85 -38.36
C GLU A 874 5.25 51.49 -38.61
N ARG A 875 4.78 50.72 -39.60
CA ARG A 875 5.33 49.39 -39.93
C ARG A 875 6.16 49.38 -41.21
N GLU A 876 6.18 50.49 -41.93
CA GLU A 876 6.79 50.60 -43.25
C GLU A 876 8.30 50.28 -43.20
N ALA A 877 9.04 50.84 -42.24
CA ALA A 877 10.48 50.57 -42.05
C ALA A 877 10.77 49.06 -41.85
N PHE A 878 10.01 48.42 -40.96
CA PHE A 878 10.16 47.00 -40.66
C PHE A 878 9.81 46.10 -41.86
N VAL A 879 8.74 46.42 -42.60
CA VAL A 879 8.37 45.64 -43.78
C VAL A 879 9.36 45.84 -44.94
N ARG A 880 9.87 47.06 -45.13
CA ARG A 880 10.95 47.34 -46.09
C ARG A 880 12.19 46.50 -45.77
N LYS A 881 12.59 46.42 -44.50
CA LYS A 881 13.66 45.51 -44.06
C LYS A 881 13.36 44.07 -44.50
N ASN A 882 12.20 43.50 -44.15
CA ASN A 882 11.89 42.10 -44.47
C ASN A 882 11.93 41.82 -45.99
N LEU A 883 11.45 42.75 -46.82
CA LEU A 883 11.57 42.63 -48.28
C LEU A 883 13.02 42.68 -48.77
N ILE A 884 13.88 43.49 -48.14
CA ILE A 884 15.31 43.53 -48.44
C ILE A 884 15.98 42.20 -48.06
N TYR A 885 15.59 41.58 -46.93
CA TYR A 885 16.04 40.23 -46.57
C TYR A 885 15.56 39.16 -47.56
N ALA A 886 14.33 39.25 -48.05
CA ALA A 886 13.83 38.38 -49.11
C ALA A 886 14.62 38.54 -50.43
N ALA A 887 14.89 39.79 -50.82
CA ALA A 887 15.74 40.10 -51.98
C ALA A 887 17.18 39.57 -51.81
N ARG A 888 17.75 39.67 -50.59
CA ARG A 888 19.05 39.07 -50.24
C ARG A 888 19.04 37.56 -50.45
N ASN A 889 18.04 36.86 -49.92
CA ASN A 889 17.93 35.41 -50.04
C ASN A 889 17.78 34.97 -51.51
N LEU A 890 16.95 35.68 -52.29
CA LEU A 890 16.80 35.46 -53.74
C LEU A 890 18.13 35.70 -54.49
N ASN A 891 18.86 36.76 -54.14
CA ASN A 891 20.14 37.11 -54.74
C ASN A 891 21.29 36.16 -54.34
N ALA A 892 21.21 35.53 -53.17
CA ALA A 892 22.16 34.52 -52.73
C ALA A 892 22.05 33.24 -53.58
N ALA A 893 20.83 32.85 -53.98
CA ALA A 893 20.59 31.72 -54.88
C ALA A 893 21.00 32.04 -56.34
N ASN A 894 20.68 33.25 -56.82
CA ASN A 894 21.05 33.71 -58.17
C ASN A 894 21.36 35.21 -58.17
N ARG A 895 22.62 35.56 -58.45
CA ARG A 895 23.10 36.94 -58.35
C ARG A 895 22.59 37.80 -59.50
N LEU A 896 21.73 38.77 -59.19
CA LEU A 896 21.18 39.73 -60.16
C LEU A 896 21.38 41.15 -59.62
N GLU A 897 22.04 42.00 -60.40
CA GLU A 897 22.30 43.41 -60.03
C GLU A 897 21.01 44.17 -59.73
N GLU A 898 19.91 43.87 -60.42
CA GLU A 898 18.60 44.49 -60.20
C GLU A 898 18.09 44.32 -58.75
N ASN A 899 18.36 43.17 -58.11
CA ASN A 899 17.97 42.94 -56.73
C ASN A 899 18.81 43.77 -55.75
N VAL A 900 20.10 43.98 -56.08
CA VAL A 900 21.03 44.80 -55.29
C VAL A 900 20.64 46.27 -55.38
N ASP A 901 20.41 46.77 -56.60
CA ASP A 901 20.00 48.17 -56.84
C ASP A 901 18.68 48.49 -56.14
N TRP A 902 17.70 47.59 -56.24
CA TRP A 902 16.42 47.75 -55.56
C TRP A 902 16.58 47.78 -54.03
N ALA A 903 17.38 46.86 -53.48
CA ALA A 903 17.63 46.79 -52.04
C ALA A 903 18.32 48.06 -51.52
N VAL A 904 19.35 48.55 -52.23
CA VAL A 904 20.04 49.82 -51.92
C VAL A 904 19.06 51.01 -51.94
N GLU A 905 18.19 51.06 -52.95
CA GLU A 905 17.14 52.09 -53.02
C GLU A 905 16.19 52.01 -51.82
N GLN A 906 15.72 50.82 -51.45
CA GLN A 906 14.78 50.68 -50.33
C GLN A 906 15.43 51.02 -48.98
N VAL A 907 16.70 50.68 -48.76
CA VAL A 907 17.43 51.07 -47.54
C VAL A 907 17.42 52.58 -47.34
N SER A 908 17.61 53.36 -48.41
CA SER A 908 17.62 54.83 -48.34
C SER A 908 16.29 55.46 -47.86
N ARG A 909 15.21 54.67 -47.83
CA ARG A 909 13.86 55.08 -47.41
C ARG A 909 13.51 54.64 -45.99
N ILE A 910 14.42 53.98 -45.27
CA ILE A 910 14.22 53.57 -43.88
C ILE A 910 14.72 54.68 -42.96
N GLU A 911 13.81 55.28 -42.20
CA GLU A 911 14.13 56.36 -41.25
C GLU A 911 14.54 55.85 -39.86
N ASP A 912 14.02 54.67 -39.45
CA ASP A 912 14.34 54.09 -38.15
C ASP A 912 15.81 53.62 -38.13
N PRO A 913 16.65 54.09 -37.19
CA PRO A 913 18.08 53.81 -37.20
C PRO A 913 18.42 52.34 -36.91
N VAL A 914 17.53 51.58 -36.25
CA VAL A 914 17.73 50.16 -35.96
C VAL A 914 17.45 49.35 -37.23
N GLU A 915 16.26 49.54 -37.81
CA GLU A 915 15.86 48.87 -39.05
C GLU A 915 16.80 49.24 -40.22
N TYR A 916 17.32 50.46 -40.24
CA TYR A 916 18.28 50.93 -41.24
C TYR A 916 19.61 50.18 -41.17
N VAL A 917 20.16 49.98 -39.96
CA VAL A 917 21.41 49.23 -39.78
C VAL A 917 21.23 47.75 -40.14
N ASP A 918 20.11 47.14 -39.74
CA ASP A 918 19.79 45.75 -40.11
C ASP A 918 19.64 45.57 -41.63
N ALA A 919 18.98 46.52 -42.29
CA ALA A 919 18.80 46.48 -43.73
C ALA A 919 20.14 46.71 -44.47
N LEU A 920 21.00 47.60 -43.97
CA LEU A 920 22.36 47.77 -44.47
C LEU A 920 23.20 46.49 -44.32
N ALA A 921 23.05 45.76 -43.22
CA ALA A 921 23.72 44.46 -43.03
C ALA A 921 23.30 43.45 -44.11
N ALA A 922 21.99 43.37 -44.42
CA ALA A 922 21.51 42.52 -45.50
C ALA A 922 22.05 42.93 -46.88
N VAL A 923 22.13 44.24 -47.17
CA VAL A 923 22.71 44.75 -48.42
C VAL A 923 24.23 44.53 -48.49
N PHE A 924 24.94 44.63 -47.35
CA PHE A 924 26.38 44.36 -47.27
C PHE A 924 26.73 42.95 -47.80
N ASP A 925 25.88 41.96 -47.50
CA ASP A 925 26.03 40.58 -47.98
C ASP A 925 25.77 40.44 -49.49
N MET A 926 24.88 41.28 -50.05
CA MET A 926 24.52 41.25 -51.48
C MET A 926 25.59 41.88 -52.38
N VAL A 927 26.23 42.95 -51.90
CA VAL A 927 27.23 43.71 -52.67
C VAL A 927 28.56 42.95 -52.69
N SER A 928 29.24 42.89 -53.83
CA SER A 928 30.58 42.27 -53.94
C SER A 928 31.72 43.30 -54.06
N GLU A 929 31.40 44.56 -54.33
CA GLU A 929 32.39 45.62 -54.53
C GLU A 929 33.01 46.09 -53.20
N PRO A 930 34.36 46.09 -53.05
CA PRO A 930 35.02 46.46 -51.81
C PRO A 930 34.76 47.92 -51.37
N ILE A 931 34.61 48.85 -52.32
CA ILE A 931 34.41 50.27 -52.04
C ILE A 931 33.00 50.49 -51.46
N GLN A 932 31.97 49.95 -52.11
CA GLN A 932 30.59 50.04 -51.63
C GLN A 932 30.42 49.33 -50.28
N ARG A 933 31.04 48.16 -50.08
CA ARG A 933 31.06 47.49 -48.77
C ARG A 933 31.67 48.37 -47.69
N LYS A 934 32.76 49.09 -48.01
CA LYS A 934 33.35 50.04 -47.08
C LYS A 934 32.36 51.15 -46.73
N GLU A 935 31.73 51.77 -47.74
CA GLU A 935 30.74 52.84 -47.52
C GLU A 935 29.56 52.38 -46.65
N ILE A 936 29.04 51.16 -46.89
CA ILE A 936 27.99 50.54 -46.08
C ILE A 936 28.46 50.32 -44.64
N LEU A 937 29.66 49.76 -44.44
CA LEU A 937 30.21 49.54 -43.10
C LEU A 937 30.42 50.86 -42.35
N SER A 938 30.95 51.89 -43.01
CA SER A 938 31.10 53.23 -42.43
C SER A 938 29.73 53.82 -42.04
N ALA A 939 28.70 53.66 -42.87
CA ALA A 939 27.34 54.08 -42.56
C ALA A 939 26.75 53.33 -41.36
N MET A 940 26.93 52.01 -41.29
CA MET A 940 26.53 51.20 -40.13
C MET A 940 27.21 51.68 -38.84
N CYS A 941 28.53 51.89 -38.87
CA CYS A 941 29.30 52.35 -37.72
C CYS A 941 28.90 53.76 -37.25
N TYR A 942 28.55 54.66 -38.17
CA TYR A 942 28.09 56.00 -37.81
C TYR A 942 26.67 55.98 -37.23
N THR A 943 25.74 55.28 -37.89
CA THR A 943 24.34 55.25 -37.48
C THR A 943 24.14 54.50 -36.17
N VAL A 944 24.85 53.38 -35.95
CA VAL A 944 24.69 52.57 -34.73
C VAL A 944 25.00 53.38 -33.46
N VAL A 945 25.98 54.29 -33.50
CA VAL A 945 26.36 55.14 -32.35
C VAL A 945 25.27 56.17 -31.99
N SER A 946 24.36 56.47 -32.92
CA SER A 946 23.25 57.41 -32.75
C SER A 946 21.98 56.79 -32.14
N ILE A 947 21.85 55.46 -32.08
CA ILE A 947 20.66 54.74 -31.58
C ILE A 947 20.34 55.17 -30.13
N PRO A 948 19.15 55.71 -29.80
CA PRO A 948 18.90 56.32 -28.48
C PRO A 948 19.03 55.37 -27.28
N SER A 949 18.48 54.16 -27.38
CA SER A 949 18.46 53.17 -26.28
C SER A 949 19.86 52.56 -26.08
N PRO A 950 20.48 52.64 -24.88
CA PRO A 950 21.81 52.09 -24.63
C PRO A 950 21.91 50.58 -24.87
N TYR A 951 20.88 49.80 -24.54
CA TYR A 951 20.89 48.35 -24.71
C TYR A 951 20.69 47.93 -26.16
N VAL A 952 19.73 48.52 -26.87
CA VAL A 952 19.55 48.28 -28.31
C VAL A 952 20.79 48.72 -29.09
N ARG A 953 21.36 49.87 -28.72
CA ARG A 953 22.63 50.35 -29.26
C ARG A 953 23.76 49.36 -28.99
N LEU A 954 23.85 48.80 -27.79
CA LEU A 954 24.90 47.83 -27.45
C LEU A 954 24.75 46.54 -28.27
N SER A 955 23.53 46.01 -28.38
CA SER A 955 23.22 44.82 -29.18
C SER A 955 23.64 45.05 -30.65
N MET A 956 23.20 46.16 -31.24
CA MET A 956 23.55 46.53 -32.61
C MET A 956 25.05 46.82 -32.79
N LEU A 957 25.72 47.43 -31.79
CA LEU A 957 27.17 47.60 -31.82
C LEU A 957 27.89 46.25 -31.88
N PHE A 958 27.40 45.23 -31.17
CA PHE A 958 27.97 43.88 -31.25
C PHE A 958 27.75 43.24 -32.62
N ASP A 959 26.60 43.45 -33.26
CA ASP A 959 26.34 42.93 -34.62
C ASP A 959 27.22 43.60 -35.67
N VAL A 960 27.28 44.94 -35.66
CA VAL A 960 28.13 45.71 -36.59
C VAL A 960 29.61 45.36 -36.41
N THR A 961 30.03 45.03 -35.18
CA THR A 961 31.42 44.63 -34.88
C THR A 961 31.84 43.39 -35.65
N ARG A 962 30.95 42.44 -35.94
CA ARG A 962 31.29 41.22 -36.71
C ARG A 962 31.77 41.57 -38.12
N PHE A 963 31.15 42.58 -38.73
CA PHE A 963 31.56 43.11 -40.03
C PHE A 963 32.90 43.86 -39.93
N ALA A 964 33.05 44.73 -38.93
CA ALA A 964 34.28 45.49 -38.71
C ALA A 964 35.49 44.62 -38.33
N GLU A 965 35.29 43.53 -37.59
CA GLU A 965 36.33 42.55 -37.29
C GLU A 965 36.95 41.99 -38.57
N THR A 966 36.15 41.86 -39.64
CA THR A 966 36.57 41.28 -40.93
C THR A 966 37.05 42.33 -41.93
N TYR A 967 36.32 43.43 -42.08
CA TYR A 967 36.48 44.41 -43.17
C TYR A 967 36.83 45.84 -42.70
N GLY A 968 36.77 46.11 -41.39
CA GLY A 968 36.99 47.45 -40.85
C GLY A 968 38.45 47.89 -40.86
N ASP A 969 38.66 49.20 -41.01
CA ASP A 969 39.94 49.84 -40.83
C ASP A 969 40.05 50.54 -39.45
N GLU A 970 41.12 51.31 -39.24
CA GLU A 970 41.39 51.96 -37.95
C GLU A 970 40.30 52.97 -37.56
N GLU A 971 39.66 53.62 -38.52
CA GLU A 971 38.63 54.63 -38.28
C GLU A 971 37.31 53.98 -37.82
N GLU A 972 36.83 52.95 -38.53
CA GLU A 972 35.59 52.26 -38.13
C GLU A 972 35.75 51.53 -36.79
N ILE A 973 36.91 50.90 -36.56
CA ILE A 973 37.21 50.24 -35.29
C ILE A 973 37.26 51.25 -34.14
N ASP A 974 37.87 52.42 -34.34
CA ASP A 974 37.89 53.46 -33.31
C ASP A 974 36.51 54.04 -33.00
N GLU A 975 35.65 54.23 -34.00
CA GLU A 975 34.28 54.68 -33.76
C GLU A 975 33.44 53.64 -33.01
N LEU A 976 33.54 52.35 -33.36
CA LEU A 976 32.87 51.28 -32.63
C LEU A 976 33.37 51.18 -31.19
N LEU A 977 34.68 51.28 -30.95
CA LEU A 977 35.26 51.23 -29.61
C LEU A 977 34.78 52.41 -28.75
N LYS A 978 34.79 53.64 -29.29
CA LYS A 978 34.24 54.82 -28.60
C LYS A 978 32.73 54.66 -28.33
N GLY A 979 31.99 54.10 -29.30
CA GLY A 979 30.58 53.78 -29.18
C GLY A 979 30.31 52.81 -28.02
N MET A 980 31.05 51.71 -27.98
CA MET A 980 30.96 50.71 -26.91
C MET A 980 31.33 51.29 -25.54
N GLU A 981 32.40 52.08 -25.44
CA GLU A 981 32.84 52.69 -24.18
C GLU A 981 31.77 53.65 -23.62
N ARG A 982 31.27 54.57 -24.45
CA ARG A 982 30.20 55.51 -24.08
C ARG A 982 28.89 54.81 -23.71
N THR A 983 28.62 53.66 -24.32
CA THR A 983 27.40 52.88 -24.06
C THR A 983 27.54 52.12 -22.75
N ALA A 984 28.71 51.51 -22.51
CA ALA A 984 29.03 50.79 -21.29
C ALA A 984 28.95 51.69 -20.04
N GLU A 985 29.26 52.98 -20.14
CA GLU A 985 29.11 53.95 -19.04
C GLU A 985 27.66 54.18 -18.60
N LYS A 986 26.68 53.90 -19.47
CA LYS A 986 25.25 54.09 -19.19
C LYS A 986 24.58 52.85 -18.58
N ILE A 987 25.23 51.70 -18.67
CA ILE A 987 24.72 50.39 -18.22
C ILE A 987 25.05 50.18 -16.75
N GLN A 988 24.06 49.80 -15.95
CA GLN A 988 24.16 49.59 -14.51
C GLN A 988 24.48 48.15 -14.12
N ILE A 989 24.25 47.17 -15.01
CA ILE A 989 24.54 45.74 -14.76
C ILE A 989 26.03 45.45 -15.00
N PRO A 990 26.83 45.20 -13.95
CA PRO A 990 28.29 45.10 -14.07
C PRO A 990 28.79 44.01 -15.03
N PHE A 991 28.07 42.89 -15.12
CA PHE A 991 28.38 41.77 -16.01
C PHE A 991 28.24 42.18 -17.47
N VAL A 992 27.16 42.89 -17.84
CA VAL A 992 26.98 43.43 -19.20
C VAL A 992 28.12 44.39 -19.54
N THR A 993 28.46 45.32 -18.63
CA THR A 993 29.60 46.23 -18.84
C THR A 993 30.94 45.47 -19.00
N ALA A 994 31.13 44.39 -18.24
CA ALA A 994 32.32 43.55 -18.34
C ALA A 994 32.37 42.78 -19.67
N MET A 995 31.24 42.26 -20.15
CA MET A 995 31.11 41.63 -21.47
C MET A 995 31.38 42.62 -22.60
N THR A 996 30.89 43.87 -22.50
CA THR A 996 31.20 44.92 -23.48
C THR A 996 32.70 45.16 -23.57
N ARG A 997 33.38 45.32 -22.43
CA ARG A 997 34.84 45.49 -22.40
C ARG A 997 35.59 44.25 -22.90
N GLN A 998 35.05 43.06 -22.66
CA GLN A 998 35.59 41.83 -23.22
C GLN A 998 35.49 41.82 -24.76
N ARG A 999 34.35 42.22 -25.33
CA ARG A 999 34.16 42.37 -26.78
C ARG A 999 35.10 43.42 -27.36
N MET A 1000 35.25 44.59 -26.73
CA MET A 1000 36.22 45.61 -27.13
C MET A 1000 37.66 45.05 -27.16
N ALA A 1001 38.06 44.31 -26.13
CA ALA A 1001 39.38 43.69 -26.08
C ALA A 1001 39.57 42.63 -27.18
N ARG A 1002 38.54 41.82 -27.48
CA ARG A 1002 38.56 40.84 -28.58
C ARG A 1002 38.69 41.51 -29.95
N LEU A 1003 37.91 42.58 -30.21
CA LEU A 1003 38.00 43.37 -31.44
C LEU A 1003 39.40 43.96 -31.63
N LEU A 1004 39.95 44.61 -30.59
CA LEU A 1004 41.32 45.14 -30.60
C LEU A 1004 42.35 44.03 -30.84
N PHE A 1005 42.15 42.84 -30.27
CA PHE A 1005 43.07 41.73 -30.47
C PHE A 1005 42.99 41.14 -31.88
N SER A 1006 41.78 41.04 -32.45
CA SER A 1006 41.57 40.67 -33.86
C SER A 1006 42.26 41.66 -34.78
N PHE A 1007 42.11 42.97 -34.51
CA PHE A 1007 42.78 44.02 -35.28
C PHE A 1007 44.29 44.00 -35.13
N TYR A 1008 44.81 43.72 -33.92
CA TYR A 1008 46.25 43.51 -33.69
C TYR A 1008 46.77 42.32 -34.49
N ARG A 1009 46.06 41.17 -34.50
CA ARG A 1009 46.45 40.00 -35.30
C ARG A 1009 46.54 40.32 -36.80
N LYS A 1010 45.66 41.19 -37.30
CA LYS A 1010 45.67 41.62 -38.71
C LYS A 1010 46.77 42.63 -39.05
N THR A 1011 47.03 43.59 -38.16
CA THR A 1011 47.89 44.74 -38.45
C THR A 1011 49.31 44.64 -37.87
N GLY A 1012 49.52 43.78 -36.85
CA GLY A 1012 50.78 43.62 -36.13
C GLY A 1012 51.19 44.81 -35.25
N ARG A 1013 50.33 45.83 -35.07
CA ARG A 1013 50.68 47.08 -34.38
C ARG A 1013 50.69 46.92 -32.85
N LEU A 1014 51.87 47.06 -32.23
CA LEU A 1014 52.04 46.93 -30.76
C LEU A 1014 51.20 47.93 -29.94
N ALA A 1015 50.91 49.12 -30.48
CA ALA A 1015 50.05 50.10 -29.81
C ALA A 1015 48.60 49.58 -29.61
N VAL A 1016 48.08 48.81 -30.57
CA VAL A 1016 46.75 48.18 -30.48
C VAL A 1016 46.75 47.07 -29.44
N GLN A 1017 47.82 46.28 -29.38
CA GLN A 1017 48.00 45.25 -28.35
C GLN A 1017 48.01 45.85 -26.95
N GLN A 1018 48.76 46.95 -26.74
CA GLN A 1018 48.79 47.64 -25.45
C GLN A 1018 47.40 48.17 -25.07
N ARG A 1019 46.69 48.77 -26.02
CA ARG A 1019 45.32 49.25 -25.80
C ARG A 1019 44.35 48.11 -25.44
N ALA A 1020 44.50 46.92 -26.04
CA ALA A 1020 43.74 45.73 -25.66
C ALA A 1020 44.04 45.29 -24.22
N ILE A 1021 45.33 45.29 -23.82
CA ILE A 1021 45.77 44.95 -22.46
C ILE A 1021 45.23 45.96 -21.43
N ASP A 1022 45.22 47.24 -21.78
CA ASP A 1022 44.68 48.31 -20.92
C ASP A 1022 43.17 48.12 -20.72
N VAL A 1023 42.43 47.78 -21.78
CA VAL A 1023 41.00 47.44 -21.71
C VAL A 1023 40.77 46.21 -20.81
N VAL A 1024 41.53 45.13 -20.98
CA VAL A 1024 41.41 43.93 -20.13
C VAL A 1024 41.70 44.25 -18.67
N SER A 1025 42.71 45.07 -18.40
CA SER A 1025 43.08 45.48 -17.04
C SER A 1025 41.96 46.28 -16.35
N SER A 1026 41.18 47.04 -17.12
CA SER A 1026 40.04 47.83 -16.65
C SER A 1026 38.77 47.00 -16.32
N ILE A 1027 38.73 45.71 -16.68
CA ILE A 1027 37.58 44.84 -16.42
C ILE A 1027 37.44 44.58 -14.91
N ASN A 1028 36.30 44.96 -14.34
CA ASN A 1028 35.99 44.78 -12.92
C ASN A 1028 35.64 43.34 -12.53
N ASP A 1029 35.17 42.55 -13.50
CA ASP A 1029 34.86 41.14 -13.33
C ASP A 1029 36.15 40.30 -13.28
N ASP A 1030 36.43 39.70 -12.12
CA ASP A 1030 37.67 38.94 -11.92
C ASP A 1030 37.75 37.67 -12.79
N ARG A 1031 36.61 37.03 -13.10
CA ARG A 1031 36.55 35.83 -13.93
C ARG A 1031 36.82 36.14 -15.39
N ILE A 1032 36.12 37.13 -15.95
CA ILE A 1032 36.30 37.56 -17.33
C ILE A 1032 37.71 38.12 -17.54
N ARG A 1033 38.20 38.93 -16.59
CA ARG A 1033 39.57 39.44 -16.65
C ARG A 1033 40.60 38.31 -16.61
N TYR A 1034 40.43 37.34 -15.71
CA TYR A 1034 41.32 36.18 -15.63
C TYR A 1034 41.34 35.39 -16.94
N SER A 1035 40.17 35.05 -17.49
CA SER A 1035 40.07 34.25 -18.72
C SER A 1035 40.73 34.96 -19.91
N MET A 1036 40.50 36.27 -20.04
CA MET A 1036 41.12 37.09 -21.09
C MET A 1036 42.65 37.18 -20.93
N MET A 1037 43.18 37.38 -19.71
CA MET A 1037 44.63 37.42 -19.50
C MET A 1037 45.31 36.08 -19.84
N VAL A 1038 44.67 34.95 -19.53
CA VAL A 1038 45.16 33.61 -19.92
C VAL A 1038 45.14 33.42 -21.43
N GLN A 1039 44.06 33.82 -22.11
CA GLN A 1039 43.96 33.75 -23.59
C GLN A 1039 45.00 34.61 -24.31
N LEU A 1040 45.47 35.67 -23.67
CA LEU A 1040 46.47 36.59 -24.22
C LEU A 1040 47.93 36.13 -23.98
N GLU A 1041 48.14 34.91 -23.46
CA GLU A 1041 49.46 34.34 -23.10
C GLU A 1041 50.32 35.26 -22.22
N GLN A 1042 49.69 36.21 -21.50
CA GLN A 1042 50.39 37.06 -20.56
C GLN A 1042 50.78 36.23 -19.35
N ALA A 1043 52.06 36.26 -18.96
CA ALA A 1043 52.52 35.60 -17.75
C ALA A 1043 51.70 36.10 -16.57
N MET A 1044 50.97 35.17 -15.94
CA MET A 1044 50.09 35.41 -14.80
C MET A 1044 50.79 36.29 -13.76
N PRO A 1045 50.24 37.48 -13.42
CA PRO A 1045 50.84 38.30 -12.38
C PRO A 1045 50.86 37.51 -11.06
N GLN A 1046 52.02 37.37 -10.42
CA GLN A 1046 52.15 36.66 -9.13
C GLN A 1046 51.19 37.21 -8.05
N SER A 1047 50.67 38.42 -8.23
CA SER A 1047 49.69 39.08 -7.36
C SER A 1047 48.34 38.37 -7.27
N TRP A 1048 47.93 37.52 -8.23
CA TRP A 1048 46.60 36.88 -8.19
C TRP A 1048 46.44 35.82 -7.10
N LYS A 1049 47.50 35.07 -6.76
CA LYS A 1049 47.45 33.99 -5.75
C LYS A 1049 46.96 34.46 -4.37
N ASN A 1050 47.18 35.73 -4.05
CA ASN A 1050 46.79 36.30 -2.76
C ASN A 1050 45.42 37.00 -2.77
N THR A 1051 44.73 37.03 -3.92
CA THR A 1051 43.39 37.64 -4.03
C THR A 1051 42.29 36.67 -3.61
N VAL A 1052 41.09 37.19 -3.32
CA VAL A 1052 39.90 36.36 -3.03
C VAL A 1052 39.59 35.45 -4.23
N PHE A 1053 39.64 36.00 -5.45
CA PHE A 1053 39.39 35.22 -6.66
C PHE A 1053 40.47 34.15 -6.91
N GLY A 1054 41.74 34.43 -6.60
CA GLY A 1054 42.80 33.42 -6.64
C GLY A 1054 42.51 32.21 -5.74
N LYS A 1055 41.96 32.45 -4.55
CA LYS A 1055 41.52 31.37 -3.65
C LYS A 1055 40.29 30.61 -4.17
N ILE A 1056 39.38 31.28 -4.88
CA ILE A 1056 38.24 30.63 -5.55
C ILE A 1056 38.76 29.68 -6.64
N LEU A 1057 39.75 30.10 -7.43
CA LEU A 1057 40.39 29.26 -8.43
C LEU A 1057 41.11 28.04 -7.83
N ASP A 1058 41.81 28.20 -6.70
CA ASP A 1058 42.44 27.06 -6.00
C ASP A 1058 41.40 26.03 -5.53
N CYS A 1059 40.19 26.49 -5.16
CA CYS A 1059 39.09 25.63 -4.77
C CYS A 1059 38.40 24.95 -5.96
N ARG A 1060 38.46 25.55 -7.16
CA ARG A 1060 37.84 25.01 -8.39
C ARG A 1060 38.27 23.56 -8.67
N GLU A 1061 39.56 23.26 -8.57
CA GLU A 1061 40.06 21.89 -8.81
C GLU A 1061 39.62 20.90 -7.73
N LYS A 1062 39.51 21.34 -6.46
CA LYS A 1062 39.01 20.51 -5.38
C LYS A 1062 37.52 20.20 -5.53
N ILE A 1063 36.73 21.20 -5.93
CA ILE A 1063 35.30 21.04 -6.24
C ILE A 1063 35.13 20.07 -7.40
N ARG A 1064 35.89 20.25 -8.49
CA ARG A 1064 35.83 19.34 -9.65
C ARG A 1064 36.16 17.87 -9.30
N ARG A 1065 37.02 17.64 -8.32
CA ARG A 1065 37.44 16.29 -7.88
C ARG A 1065 36.59 15.67 -6.77
N GLY A 1066 35.60 16.38 -6.21
CA GLY A 1066 34.85 15.87 -5.06
C GLY A 1066 35.56 15.98 -3.71
N GLU A 1067 36.74 16.62 -3.66
CA GLU A 1067 37.61 16.69 -2.46
C GLU A 1067 37.36 17.96 -1.63
N TYR A 1068 36.29 18.70 -1.92
CA TYR A 1068 36.00 19.98 -1.28
C TYR A 1068 35.39 19.77 0.12
N THR A 1069 36.18 20.03 1.17
CA THR A 1069 35.77 19.77 2.55
C THR A 1069 35.05 20.95 3.20
N THR A 1070 34.31 20.70 4.29
CA THR A 1070 33.70 21.75 5.12
C THR A 1070 34.74 22.75 5.67
N LYS A 1071 35.98 22.31 5.89
CA LYS A 1071 37.09 23.17 6.34
C LYS A 1071 37.57 24.10 5.22
N ASP A 1072 37.64 23.61 3.98
CA ASP A 1072 37.92 24.43 2.81
C ASP A 1072 36.83 25.50 2.62
N MET A 1073 35.56 25.11 2.77
CA MET A 1073 34.40 26.01 2.73
C MET A 1073 34.50 27.14 3.76
N MET A 1074 34.77 26.84 5.04
CA MET A 1074 34.92 27.88 6.07
C MET A 1074 36.09 28.83 5.81
N THR A 1075 37.17 28.32 5.21
CA THR A 1075 38.36 29.11 4.88
C THR A 1075 38.07 30.07 3.73
N LEU A 1076 37.37 29.59 2.71
CA LEU A 1076 36.97 30.39 1.57
C LEU A 1076 35.88 31.41 1.93
N ASP A 1077 34.89 31.03 2.75
CA ASP A 1077 33.85 31.92 3.26
C ASP A 1077 34.46 33.12 4.00
N ARG A 1078 35.44 32.87 4.88
CA ARG A 1078 36.20 33.93 5.56
C ARG A 1078 36.95 34.84 4.58
N ALA A 1079 37.50 34.27 3.50
CA ALA A 1079 38.18 35.05 2.47
C ALA A 1079 37.20 35.91 1.67
N ILE A 1080 36.03 35.39 1.28
CA ILE A 1080 35.00 36.14 0.56
C ILE A 1080 34.47 37.28 1.43
N ARG A 1081 34.14 37.00 2.70
CA ARG A 1081 33.68 38.02 3.66
C ARG A 1081 34.71 39.11 3.95
N SER A 1082 35.98 38.91 3.62
CA SER A 1082 37.02 39.95 3.72
C SER A 1082 36.91 41.03 2.64
N ALA A 1083 36.24 40.76 1.52
CA ALA A 1083 35.98 41.77 0.49
C ALA A 1083 35.03 42.84 1.05
N PRO A 1084 35.29 44.15 0.88
CA PRO A 1084 34.48 45.20 1.51
C PRO A 1084 33.10 45.38 0.87
N ASP A 1085 32.96 45.11 -0.44
CA ASP A 1085 31.71 45.31 -1.17
C ASP A 1085 30.84 44.04 -1.18
N ARG A 1086 29.61 44.14 -0.69
CA ARG A 1086 28.66 43.02 -0.62
C ARG A 1086 28.19 42.55 -2.00
N ALA A 1087 28.07 43.45 -2.98
CA ALA A 1087 27.74 43.05 -4.35
C ALA A 1087 28.83 42.11 -4.91
N ARG A 1088 30.10 42.44 -4.64
CA ARG A 1088 31.25 41.62 -5.02
C ARG A 1088 31.30 40.28 -4.28
N ARG A 1089 30.90 40.24 -2.99
CA ARG A 1089 30.75 38.97 -2.25
C ARG A 1089 29.68 38.08 -2.87
N SER A 1090 28.53 38.66 -3.22
CA SER A 1090 27.43 37.97 -3.89
C SER A 1090 27.91 37.29 -5.16
N ILE A 1091 28.63 38.04 -6.01
CA ILE A 1091 29.22 37.52 -7.25
C ILE A 1091 30.20 36.37 -6.97
N TYR A 1092 31.08 36.48 -5.97
CA TYR A 1092 32.00 35.40 -5.62
C TYR A 1092 31.31 34.11 -5.19
N TYR A 1093 30.19 34.20 -4.46
CA TYR A 1093 29.36 33.02 -4.15
C TYR A 1093 28.62 32.50 -5.39
N THR A 1094 28.15 33.38 -6.29
CA THR A 1094 27.55 32.96 -7.58
C THR A 1094 28.55 32.18 -8.42
N GLU A 1095 29.81 32.61 -8.50
CA GLU A 1095 30.85 31.86 -9.22
C GLU A 1095 31.09 30.47 -8.60
N LEU A 1096 31.04 30.34 -7.27
CA LEU A 1096 31.14 29.04 -6.60
C LEU A 1096 29.92 28.16 -6.85
N PHE A 1097 28.72 28.74 -6.91
CA PHE A 1097 27.51 28.04 -7.32
C PHE A 1097 27.70 27.44 -8.73
N LEU A 1098 28.14 28.24 -9.70
CA LEU A 1098 28.37 27.78 -11.07
C LEU A 1098 29.45 26.69 -11.15
N MET A 1099 30.56 26.84 -10.43
CA MET A 1099 31.61 25.82 -10.38
C MET A 1099 31.13 24.50 -9.77
N ALA A 1100 30.35 24.55 -8.68
CA ALA A 1100 29.81 23.36 -8.03
C ALA A 1100 28.74 22.68 -8.87
N ARG A 1101 27.88 23.47 -9.54
CA ARG A 1101 26.83 22.96 -10.44
C ARG A 1101 27.44 22.27 -11.66
N ASN A 1102 28.43 22.89 -12.30
CA ASN A 1102 29.19 22.30 -13.41
C ASN A 1102 29.96 21.02 -13.00
N ALA A 1103 30.29 20.85 -11.73
CA ALA A 1103 30.94 19.66 -11.19
C ALA A 1103 29.96 18.57 -10.69
N GLY A 1104 28.64 18.76 -10.87
CA GLY A 1104 27.61 17.81 -10.42
C GLY A 1104 27.35 17.82 -8.91
N GLN A 1105 27.87 18.80 -8.15
CA GLN A 1105 27.70 18.89 -6.70
C GLN A 1105 26.50 19.78 -6.33
N HIS A 1106 25.29 19.27 -6.57
CA HIS A 1106 24.06 20.04 -6.41
C HIS A 1106 23.87 20.62 -4.99
N GLU A 1107 24.10 19.85 -3.93
CA GLU A 1107 23.96 20.36 -2.55
C GLU A 1107 24.95 21.48 -2.18
N LEU A 1108 26.16 21.43 -2.74
CA LEU A 1108 27.14 22.49 -2.52
C LEU A 1108 26.72 23.72 -3.33
N ALA A 1109 26.28 23.53 -4.57
CA ALA A 1109 25.81 24.60 -5.44
C ALA A 1109 24.68 25.39 -4.77
N GLU A 1110 23.62 24.72 -4.31
CA GLU A 1110 22.47 25.38 -3.65
C GLU A 1110 22.91 26.19 -2.42
N ARG A 1111 23.80 25.63 -1.58
CA ARG A 1111 24.35 26.35 -0.43
C ARG A 1111 25.16 27.60 -0.81
N MET A 1112 25.87 27.57 -1.94
CA MET A 1112 26.60 28.73 -2.44
C MET A 1112 25.63 29.78 -3.00
N LEU A 1113 24.57 29.36 -3.70
CA LEU A 1113 23.53 30.26 -4.20
C LEU A 1113 22.80 30.96 -3.04
N ASP A 1114 22.43 30.23 -2.00
CA ASP A 1114 21.84 30.79 -0.77
C ASP A 1114 22.76 31.83 -0.12
N SER A 1115 24.06 31.56 -0.10
CA SER A 1115 25.06 32.49 0.44
C SER A 1115 25.17 33.77 -0.41
N ALA A 1116 25.09 33.64 -1.73
CA ALA A 1116 25.04 34.77 -2.66
C ALA A 1116 23.80 35.63 -2.40
N LEU A 1117 22.61 35.02 -2.42
CA LEU A 1117 21.34 35.68 -2.14
C LEU A 1117 21.33 36.34 -0.75
N GLY A 1118 21.93 35.70 0.25
CA GLY A 1118 22.11 36.24 1.60
C GLY A 1118 22.92 37.54 1.64
N GLU A 1119 24.00 37.64 0.85
CA GLU A 1119 24.78 38.88 0.75
C GLU A 1119 24.03 39.96 -0.07
N ALA A 1120 23.35 39.57 -1.15
CA ALA A 1120 22.54 40.48 -1.98
C ALA A 1120 21.39 41.12 -1.19
N LYS A 1121 20.65 40.34 -0.38
CA LYS A 1121 19.47 40.78 0.40
C LYS A 1121 19.76 41.93 1.37
N ILE A 1122 21.01 42.13 1.78
CA ILE A 1122 21.40 43.17 2.74
C ILE A 1122 21.81 44.48 2.03
N ILE A 1123 22.02 44.45 0.71
CA ILE A 1123 22.39 45.62 -0.09
C ILE A 1123 21.29 46.68 -0.02
N ARG A 1124 21.71 47.93 0.19
CA ARG A 1124 20.88 49.15 0.13
C ARG A 1124 21.62 50.20 -0.71
N PRO A 1125 20.93 51.10 -1.43
CA PRO A 1125 19.47 51.18 -1.64
C PRO A 1125 18.91 50.00 -2.46
N LEU A 1126 17.58 49.88 -2.57
CA LEU A 1126 16.90 48.79 -3.28
C LEU A 1126 17.26 48.71 -4.77
N SER A 1127 17.46 49.84 -5.45
CA SER A 1127 17.93 49.87 -6.84
C SER A 1127 19.27 49.14 -7.01
N ARG A 1128 20.24 49.40 -6.11
CA ARG A 1128 21.55 48.73 -6.13
C ARG A 1128 21.43 47.23 -5.84
N ARG A 1129 20.45 46.82 -5.04
CA ARG A 1129 20.17 45.40 -4.79
C ARG A 1129 19.58 44.74 -6.03
N ALA A 1130 18.59 45.37 -6.66
CA ALA A 1130 17.99 44.88 -7.89
C ALA A 1130 19.06 44.68 -8.98
N PHE A 1131 19.97 45.64 -9.17
CA PHE A 1131 21.09 45.48 -10.10
C PHE A 1131 22.06 44.36 -9.71
N ALA A 1132 22.33 44.15 -8.41
CA ALA A 1132 23.18 43.04 -7.97
C ALA A 1132 22.52 41.66 -8.21
N LEU A 1133 21.20 41.55 -8.04
CA LEU A 1133 20.44 40.34 -8.36
C LEU A 1133 20.34 40.15 -9.88
N GLY A 1134 20.12 41.20 -10.66
CA GLY A 1134 20.16 41.17 -12.12
C GLY A 1134 21.52 40.71 -12.65
N ASP A 1135 22.62 41.21 -12.07
CA ASP A 1135 23.99 40.76 -12.38
C ASP A 1135 24.17 39.26 -12.13
N MET A 1136 23.63 38.74 -11.02
CA MET A 1136 23.64 37.31 -10.73
C MET A 1136 22.82 36.53 -11.76
N ALA A 1137 21.62 36.98 -12.10
CA ALA A 1137 20.77 36.33 -13.10
C ALA A 1137 21.48 36.23 -14.46
N CYS A 1138 22.03 37.35 -14.97
CA CYS A 1138 22.79 37.35 -16.23
C CYS A 1138 23.95 36.36 -16.22
N ARG A 1139 24.69 36.24 -15.12
CA ARG A 1139 25.80 35.27 -14.98
C ARG A 1139 25.32 33.82 -15.00
N ILE A 1140 24.22 33.55 -14.31
CA ILE A 1140 23.64 32.21 -14.22
C ILE A 1140 23.07 31.79 -15.58
N TYR A 1141 22.42 32.72 -16.28
CA TYR A 1141 21.91 32.54 -17.62
C TYR A 1141 23.04 32.23 -18.63
N ALA A 1142 24.14 32.97 -18.55
CA ALA A 1142 25.31 32.79 -19.43
C ALA A 1142 25.98 31.40 -19.31
N GLU A 1143 25.66 30.61 -18.28
CA GLU A 1143 26.10 29.22 -18.13
C GLU A 1143 24.98 28.20 -18.40
N HIS A 1144 23.90 28.61 -19.09
CA HIS A 1144 22.74 27.79 -19.47
C HIS A 1144 21.90 27.25 -18.31
N TYR A 1145 21.90 27.91 -17.15
CA TYR A 1145 21.01 27.58 -16.03
C TYR A 1145 19.77 28.49 -16.02
N THR A 1146 18.90 28.32 -17.01
CA THR A 1146 17.73 29.17 -17.29
C THR A 1146 16.76 29.28 -16.10
N ASP A 1147 16.42 28.16 -15.45
CA ASP A 1147 15.46 28.14 -14.33
C ASP A 1147 15.93 28.98 -13.14
N ARG A 1148 17.17 28.73 -12.68
CA ARG A 1148 17.75 29.47 -11.56
C ARG A 1148 18.00 30.93 -11.91
N SER A 1149 18.32 31.23 -13.16
CA SER A 1149 18.41 32.61 -13.62
C SER A 1149 17.05 33.31 -13.50
N ARG A 1150 15.97 32.67 -13.96
CA ARG A 1150 14.61 33.22 -13.90
C ARG A 1150 14.19 33.49 -12.45
N GLU A 1151 14.43 32.55 -11.54
CA GLU A 1151 14.14 32.76 -10.11
C GLU A 1151 14.87 33.97 -9.52
N VAL A 1152 16.16 34.14 -9.83
CA VAL A 1152 16.95 35.27 -9.34
C VAL A 1152 16.51 36.59 -10.00
N LEU A 1153 16.11 36.55 -11.27
CA LEU A 1153 15.55 37.70 -11.97
C LEU A 1153 14.19 38.11 -11.37
N ASP A 1154 13.32 37.16 -11.05
CA ASP A 1154 12.05 37.42 -10.36
C ASP A 1154 12.26 38.08 -9.00
N MET A 1155 13.31 37.66 -8.27
CA MET A 1155 13.73 38.34 -7.04
C MET A 1155 14.21 39.77 -7.31
N ALA A 1156 14.97 40.01 -8.38
CA ALA A 1156 15.42 41.36 -8.76
C ALA A 1156 14.23 42.27 -9.10
N VAL A 1157 13.30 41.76 -9.89
CA VAL A 1157 12.02 42.37 -10.27
C VAL A 1157 11.20 42.70 -9.01
N SER A 1158 11.06 41.75 -8.08
CA SER A 1158 10.36 41.99 -6.82
C SER A 1158 10.98 43.12 -5.99
N GLU A 1159 12.31 43.21 -5.94
CA GLU A 1159 13.01 44.29 -5.24
C GLU A 1159 12.84 45.65 -5.96
N ALA A 1160 12.77 45.66 -7.29
CA ALA A 1160 12.46 46.85 -8.09
C ALA A 1160 11.04 47.36 -7.78
N LEU A 1161 10.06 46.45 -7.75
CA LEU A 1161 8.65 46.72 -7.45
C LEU A 1161 8.43 47.38 -6.08
N ASN A 1162 9.34 47.15 -5.14
CA ASN A 1162 9.35 47.73 -3.79
C ASN A 1162 9.96 49.14 -3.71
N ILE A 1163 10.47 49.70 -4.82
CA ILE A 1163 10.97 51.08 -4.89
C ILE A 1163 9.78 52.04 -4.99
N ARG A 1164 9.70 53.01 -4.06
CA ARG A 1164 8.58 53.96 -3.98
C ARG A 1164 8.58 55.05 -5.05
N ASP A 1165 9.75 55.37 -5.58
CA ASP A 1165 9.92 56.36 -6.64
C ASP A 1165 9.68 55.67 -7.99
N THR A 1166 8.62 56.06 -8.69
CA THR A 1166 8.17 55.45 -9.94
C THR A 1166 9.21 55.58 -11.05
N ASP A 1167 9.88 56.74 -11.15
CA ASP A 1167 10.87 56.99 -12.19
C ASP A 1167 12.14 56.17 -11.96
N ILE A 1168 12.50 55.91 -10.70
CA ILE A 1168 13.61 55.00 -10.37
C ILE A 1168 13.20 53.54 -10.59
N ARG A 1169 11.98 53.16 -10.20
CA ARG A 1169 11.47 51.80 -10.38
C ARG A 1169 11.44 51.41 -11.86
N ASP A 1170 10.81 52.23 -12.70
CA ASP A 1170 10.61 51.91 -14.11
C ASP A 1170 11.97 51.82 -14.83
N ARG A 1171 12.92 52.72 -14.51
CA ARG A 1171 14.32 52.60 -14.97
C ARG A 1171 15.01 51.31 -14.52
N VAL A 1172 14.79 50.85 -13.29
CA VAL A 1172 15.38 49.58 -12.81
C VAL A 1172 14.76 48.39 -13.53
N TYR A 1173 13.46 48.44 -13.84
CA TYR A 1173 12.78 47.41 -14.63
C TYR A 1173 13.34 47.32 -16.05
N ASP A 1174 13.37 48.44 -16.75
CA ASP A 1174 13.89 48.52 -18.12
C ASP A 1174 15.34 48.02 -18.17
N GLU A 1175 16.15 48.37 -17.16
CA GLU A 1175 17.54 47.91 -17.05
C GLU A 1175 17.64 46.38 -16.89
N LEU A 1176 16.79 45.78 -16.05
CA LEU A 1176 16.79 44.32 -15.81
C LEU A 1176 16.34 43.56 -17.05
N ASP A 1177 15.25 43.98 -17.67
CA ASP A 1177 14.66 43.35 -18.86
C ASP A 1177 15.60 43.40 -20.05
N MET A 1178 16.12 44.61 -20.36
CA MET A 1178 17.05 44.77 -21.47
C MET A 1178 18.39 44.08 -21.23
N SER A 1179 18.83 43.95 -19.98
CA SER A 1179 20.09 43.26 -19.66
C SER A 1179 20.05 41.76 -19.90
N ILE A 1180 18.93 41.10 -19.57
CA ILE A 1180 18.79 39.65 -19.81
C ILE A 1180 18.63 39.38 -21.31
N GLN A 1181 17.90 40.23 -22.03
CA GLN A 1181 17.73 40.13 -23.48
C GLN A 1181 19.09 40.21 -24.21
N VAL A 1182 19.93 41.20 -23.87
CA VAL A 1182 21.26 41.33 -24.49
C VAL A 1182 22.17 40.12 -24.21
N VAL A 1183 22.05 39.48 -23.04
CA VAL A 1183 22.78 38.25 -22.71
C VAL A 1183 22.26 37.08 -23.56
N GLN A 1184 20.94 36.98 -23.75
CA GLN A 1184 20.29 35.96 -24.57
C GLN A 1184 20.73 36.02 -26.03
N GLU A 1185 20.76 37.22 -26.62
CA GLU A 1185 21.03 37.42 -28.05
C GLU A 1185 22.49 37.14 -28.46
N HIS A 1186 23.47 37.40 -27.57
CA HIS A 1186 24.89 37.52 -27.98
C HIS A 1186 25.88 36.59 -27.28
N TRP A 1187 25.39 35.75 -26.36
CA TRP A 1187 26.25 34.95 -25.50
C TRP A 1187 25.85 33.47 -25.36
N LEU A 1188 24.64 33.12 -25.80
CA LEU A 1188 24.31 31.76 -26.24
C LEU A 1188 25.00 31.49 -27.58
#